data_AF-A0A6G2JYY6-F1
#
_entry.id   AF-A0A6G2JYY6-F1
#
_cell.length_a   1.000
_cell.length_b   1.000
_cell.length_c   1.000
_cell.angle_alpha   90.00
_cell.angle_beta   90.00
_cell.angle_gamma   90.00
#
_symmetry.space_group_name_H-M   'P 1'
#
loop_
_entity.id
_entity.type
_entity.pdbx_description
1 polymer ?
#
loop_
_entity_poly.entity_id
_entity_poly.type
_entity_poly.pdbx_seq_one_letter_code
_entity_poly.pdbx_strand_id
1 'polypeptide(L)'
;AGSEQLRQAFAGSEQLRQAFADAVSSFEGSVAIAAHVSAMPDVAALALRGSGQALYVGATGPSYVVASEPYGLVEECRQYVRLDGETPSDPANPVGSRGQIMLVAAPTGAIAQLTALRRCSYDGSELPVEASDIVTAEVTTRDIDRGEHPHFLLKEIGEAPRSLRATLRGRIDTATLRGRIDTATAGPLRHARLGTDALPADVRSRLRDGSIRRIVAIGQGTAAAAASSLPHFFETLLAPSRTLRSVEVTAPLATEFSGFGLHADLSDTLVVAVSQSGTTTDTNRTVDLARARGAAVIAIVNRRGSDLTDRADGVLYTSDGRDVEMSVASTKAFYAQVAACALLASAIAADIRPDDAVTTGAISDLLGALGKLPAALETVLASHDEIARIARRHVGAHRHWAVVGNGANRIASREIRIKLSEVCYHAVAEDGTEDKKHIDLSCEPLIWVCATGLTGSVADDAAKEVAIYRAHRATPIVVASAGTGRYDAAAELLEVPAVHPAVDFMLATAAGHLYGYEAALTIDALADPLREMRASTESLLAVAGSDGSLPAARGRADASSAASGREGDLLAVLAERLRAPANRFRDGVRAGSYDGHLRAGTAARLGAVLRYAVGMTPLEMYQADIGKVGLPSVVIDDFTDALNIAIDELTRPVDTIKHQAKTVTVGISRADETLLDSMLVAAALEAGAPRDRLSYAALRTLAALDPAVAEVTGWSRYRIEGQVASASGPEITIWLTDRGGTALGVESRTVTNPQLRGSKHRAAYEREVTVARGSDGRTVLHIPETKDGTTTGLTLLHCRFVERLRAPAMRAVLMGYRGRYGALADAVTETLPWFRDDLLGTLDVFDLLTRPVYVLAEHWLGAAIPPGDEPGE
;
A
#
# COMPACT_ATOMS: atom_id res chain seq x y z
N ALA A 1 29.14 27.17 -32.52
CA ALA A 1 28.10 26.16 -32.79
C ALA A 1 27.84 25.27 -31.58
N GLY A 2 28.79 24.41 -31.15
CA GLY A 2 28.55 23.49 -30.00
C GLY A 2 28.27 24.15 -28.65
N SER A 3 28.84 25.32 -28.36
CA SER A 3 28.60 26.06 -27.11
C SER A 3 27.23 26.73 -27.03
N GLU A 4 26.59 26.98 -28.18
CA GLU A 4 25.31 27.71 -28.27
C GLU A 4 24.14 26.73 -28.23
N GLN A 5 24.28 25.56 -28.86
CA GLN A 5 23.38 24.42 -28.68
C GLN A 5 23.40 23.89 -27.25
N LEU A 6 24.57 23.78 -26.61
CA LEU A 6 24.67 23.44 -25.18
C LEU A 6 23.96 24.47 -24.32
N ARG A 7 24.17 25.78 -24.54
CA ARG A 7 23.48 26.84 -23.78
C ARG A 7 21.96 26.83 -23.99
N GLN A 8 21.49 26.59 -25.22
CA GLN A 8 20.05 26.45 -25.50
C GLN A 8 19.44 25.19 -24.87
N ALA A 9 20.17 24.06 -24.88
CA ALA A 9 19.77 22.85 -24.18
C ALA A 9 19.77 23.03 -22.66
N PHE A 10 20.77 23.72 -22.09
CA PHE A 10 20.82 24.07 -20.66
C PHE A 10 19.66 24.99 -20.27
N ALA A 11 19.38 26.03 -21.05
CA ALA A 11 18.24 26.93 -20.81
C ALA A 11 16.89 26.20 -20.92
N GLY A 12 16.73 25.32 -21.92
CA GLY A 12 15.54 24.48 -22.07
C GLY A 12 15.36 23.45 -20.95
N SER A 13 16.46 22.86 -20.47
CA SER A 13 16.45 21.90 -19.36
C SER A 13 16.06 22.54 -18.03
N GLU A 14 16.49 23.80 -17.81
CA GLU A 14 16.15 24.55 -16.60
C GLU A 14 14.69 25.04 -16.64
N GLN A 15 14.20 25.43 -17.82
CA GLN A 15 12.77 25.69 -18.03
C GLN A 15 11.91 24.44 -17.84
N LEU A 16 12.34 23.28 -18.36
CA LEU A 16 11.67 22.00 -18.11
C LEU A 16 11.64 21.68 -16.62
N ARG A 17 12.77 21.82 -15.94
CA ARG A 17 12.88 21.61 -14.49
C ARG A 17 11.88 22.47 -13.74
N GLN A 18 11.82 23.76 -14.07
CA GLN A 18 10.96 24.71 -13.39
C GLN A 18 9.48 24.40 -13.67
N ALA A 19 9.10 24.20 -14.92
CA ALA A 19 7.73 23.85 -15.29
C ALA A 19 7.28 22.52 -14.66
N PHE A 20 8.16 21.53 -14.63
CA PHE A 20 7.90 20.25 -13.99
C PHE A 20 7.76 20.41 -12.47
N ALA A 21 8.68 21.12 -11.82
CA ALA A 21 8.63 21.41 -10.38
C ALA A 21 7.35 22.14 -9.98
N ASP A 22 6.92 23.14 -10.76
CA ASP A 22 5.68 23.89 -10.53
C ASP A 22 4.46 22.95 -10.65
N ALA A 23 4.43 22.09 -11.68
CA ALA A 23 3.36 21.12 -11.88
C ALA A 23 3.29 20.07 -10.76
N VAL A 24 4.41 19.43 -10.39
CA VAL A 24 4.39 18.40 -9.35
C VAL A 24 4.16 19.00 -7.95
N SER A 25 4.47 20.28 -7.75
CA SER A 25 4.19 20.99 -6.50
C SER A 25 2.69 21.16 -6.28
N SER A 26 1.90 21.29 -7.36
CA SER A 26 0.44 21.43 -7.28
C SER A 26 -0.31 20.12 -7.05
N PHE A 27 0.36 18.96 -7.19
CA PHE A 27 -0.28 17.68 -6.88
C PHE A 27 -0.53 17.57 -5.38
N GLU A 28 -1.48 16.72 -4.96
CA GLU A 28 -1.74 16.44 -3.56
C GLU A 28 -1.55 14.94 -3.30
N GLY A 29 -1.05 14.59 -2.11
CA GLY A 29 -0.78 13.21 -1.72
C GLY A 29 0.65 12.72 -1.99
N SER A 30 0.82 11.40 -1.93
CA SER A 30 2.09 10.72 -2.21
C SER A 30 2.19 10.40 -3.69
N VAL A 31 3.25 10.89 -4.35
CA VAL A 31 3.43 10.81 -5.80
C VAL A 31 4.85 10.42 -6.16
N ALA A 32 4.97 9.53 -7.14
CA ALA A 32 6.19 9.24 -7.88
C ALA A 32 5.90 9.49 -9.36
N ILE A 33 6.53 10.50 -9.95
CA ILE A 33 6.25 10.96 -11.32
C ILE A 33 7.54 10.91 -12.12
N ALA A 34 7.45 10.32 -13.31
CA ALA A 34 8.46 10.45 -14.36
C ALA A 34 7.82 11.20 -15.54
N ALA A 35 8.51 12.22 -16.03
CA ALA A 35 8.09 13.00 -17.19
C ALA A 35 9.20 13.07 -18.22
N HIS A 36 8.78 13.05 -19.48
CA HIS A 36 9.63 13.20 -20.65
C HIS A 36 8.91 14.09 -21.65
N VAL A 37 9.66 14.92 -22.37
CA VAL A 37 9.11 15.82 -23.38
C VAL A 37 9.75 15.49 -24.72
N SER A 38 8.93 15.28 -25.75
CA SER A 38 9.39 14.89 -27.09
C SER A 38 10.37 15.89 -27.72
N ALA A 39 10.29 17.17 -27.35
CA ALA A 39 11.22 18.21 -27.78
C ALA A 39 12.63 18.09 -27.15
N MET A 40 12.76 17.35 -26.05
CA MET A 40 14.01 17.10 -25.32
C MET A 40 14.15 15.61 -25.04
N PRO A 41 14.40 14.79 -26.07
CA PRO A 41 14.42 13.34 -25.93
C PRO A 41 15.50 12.83 -24.96
N ASP A 42 16.55 13.62 -24.75
CA ASP A 42 17.72 13.26 -23.95
C ASP A 42 17.59 13.61 -22.46
N VAL A 43 16.43 14.14 -22.02
CA VAL A 43 16.22 14.54 -20.62
C VAL A 43 14.91 13.96 -20.09
N ALA A 44 14.99 13.30 -18.94
CA ALA A 44 13.84 12.90 -18.14
C ALA A 44 13.84 13.64 -16.79
N ALA A 45 12.66 13.98 -16.29
CA ALA A 45 12.47 14.59 -14.98
C ALA A 45 11.73 13.61 -14.07
N LEU A 46 12.24 13.42 -12.86
CA LEU A 46 11.70 12.53 -11.85
C LEU A 46 11.32 13.35 -10.62
N ALA A 47 10.19 13.05 -10.00
CA ALA A 47 9.77 13.66 -8.74
C ALA A 47 9.21 12.60 -7.80
N LEU A 48 9.61 12.68 -6.53
CA LEU A 48 9.09 11.86 -5.45
C LEU A 48 8.72 12.74 -4.27
N ARG A 49 7.49 12.63 -3.79
CA ARG A 49 7.02 13.31 -2.57
C ARG A 49 6.02 12.43 -1.85
N GLY A 50 6.17 12.30 -0.53
CA GLY A 50 5.37 11.41 0.30
C GLY A 50 5.96 10.00 0.42
N SER A 51 5.22 9.12 1.08
CA SER A 51 5.65 7.77 1.45
C SER A 51 4.95 6.68 0.63
N GLY A 52 5.51 5.47 0.64
CA GLY A 52 4.90 4.30 -0.01
C GLY A 52 5.14 4.18 -1.53
N GLN A 53 5.79 5.18 -2.15
CA GLN A 53 6.29 5.11 -3.51
C GLN A 53 7.81 5.24 -3.51
N ALA A 54 8.47 4.73 -4.54
CA ALA A 54 9.92 4.83 -4.67
C ALA A 54 10.34 5.01 -6.13
N LEU A 55 11.44 5.71 -6.33
CA LEU A 55 12.13 5.83 -7.61
C LEU A 55 13.62 5.60 -7.39
N TYR A 56 14.18 4.76 -8.25
CA TYR A 56 15.58 4.37 -8.24
C TYR A 56 16.18 4.71 -9.60
N VAL A 57 17.38 5.28 -9.59
CA VAL A 57 18.14 5.60 -10.80
C VAL A 57 19.46 4.86 -10.75
N GLY A 58 19.66 3.95 -11.71
CA GLY A 58 20.90 3.20 -11.91
C GLY A 58 21.64 3.66 -13.18
N ALA A 59 22.90 3.27 -13.29
CA ALA A 59 23.76 3.60 -14.43
C ALA A 59 24.25 2.33 -15.13
N THR A 60 24.07 2.23 -16.45
CA THR A 60 24.53 1.11 -17.30
C THR A 60 25.18 1.64 -18.58
N GLY A 61 26.47 1.38 -18.79
CA GLY A 61 27.20 1.88 -19.96
C GLY A 61 26.97 3.39 -20.19
N PRO A 62 26.53 3.84 -21.38
CA PRO A 62 26.23 5.23 -21.69
C PRO A 62 24.79 5.67 -21.33
N SER A 63 24.09 4.94 -20.45
CA SER A 63 22.66 5.15 -20.17
C SER A 63 22.34 5.16 -18.66
N TYR A 64 21.23 5.79 -18.31
CA TYR A 64 20.59 5.64 -17.01
C TYR A 64 19.35 4.76 -17.13
N VAL A 65 19.08 3.95 -16.11
CA VAL A 65 17.87 3.14 -15.99
C VAL A 65 17.09 3.65 -14.79
N VAL A 66 15.79 3.86 -14.98
CA VAL A 66 14.89 4.30 -13.91
C VAL A 66 13.89 3.19 -13.63
N ALA A 67 13.70 2.86 -12.37
CA ALA A 67 12.72 1.86 -11.95
C ALA A 67 12.04 2.31 -10.65
N SER A 68 10.83 1.81 -10.41
CA SER A 68 10.13 2.01 -9.15
C SER A 68 10.62 1.10 -8.03
N GLU A 69 11.41 0.06 -8.37
CA GLU A 69 11.99 -0.90 -7.44
C GLU A 69 13.39 -1.38 -7.89
N PRO A 70 14.28 -1.78 -6.97
CA PRO A 70 15.65 -2.18 -7.31
C PRO A 70 15.74 -3.33 -8.30
N TYR A 71 14.80 -4.28 -8.28
CA TYR A 71 14.82 -5.43 -9.20
C TYR A 71 14.57 -5.05 -10.66
N GLY A 72 13.99 -3.87 -10.94
CA GLY A 72 13.93 -3.33 -12.30
C GLY A 72 15.28 -2.82 -12.81
N LEU A 73 16.28 -2.73 -11.93
CA LEU A 73 17.64 -2.26 -12.26
C LEU A 73 18.66 -3.41 -12.36
N VAL A 74 18.52 -4.46 -11.53
CA VAL A 74 19.58 -5.47 -11.29
C VAL A 74 19.99 -6.29 -12.52
N GLU A 75 19.19 -6.30 -13.57
CA GLU A 75 19.56 -6.91 -14.86
C GLU A 75 20.66 -6.10 -15.57
N GLU A 76 20.57 -4.77 -15.50
CA GLU A 76 21.43 -3.84 -16.22
C GLU A 76 22.53 -3.23 -15.33
N CYS A 77 22.22 -2.97 -14.07
CA CYS A 77 23.11 -2.26 -13.15
C CYS A 77 22.90 -2.66 -11.69
N ARG A 78 23.99 -2.68 -10.91
CA ARG A 78 23.95 -3.06 -9.49
C ARG A 78 23.98 -1.86 -8.54
N GLN A 79 24.34 -0.69 -9.03
CA GLN A 79 24.45 0.52 -8.22
C GLN A 79 23.36 1.50 -8.62
N TYR A 80 22.74 2.11 -7.61
CA TYR A 80 21.66 3.05 -7.83
C TYR A 80 21.60 4.13 -6.75
N VAL A 81 20.90 5.21 -7.05
CA VAL A 81 20.46 6.23 -6.09
C VAL A 81 18.95 6.09 -5.90
N ARG A 82 18.49 6.09 -4.66
CA ARG A 82 17.06 6.13 -4.30
C ARG A 82 16.66 7.58 -4.03
N LEU A 83 15.56 8.04 -4.62
CA LEU A 83 14.96 9.33 -4.23
C LEU A 83 14.29 9.22 -2.86
N ASP A 84 14.35 10.28 -2.08
CA ASP A 84 13.65 10.44 -0.80
C ASP A 84 12.41 11.33 -0.95
N GLY A 85 11.25 10.81 -0.54
CA GLY A 85 9.98 11.51 -0.60
C GLY A 85 9.54 12.17 0.71
N GLU A 86 10.19 11.85 1.84
CA GLU A 86 9.71 12.18 3.18
C GLU A 86 10.62 13.14 3.96
N THR A 87 11.94 13.05 3.77
CA THR A 87 12.88 13.87 4.53
C THR A 87 12.87 15.31 4.00
N PRO A 88 12.57 16.32 4.84
CA PRO A 88 12.73 17.71 4.45
C PRO A 88 14.22 18.07 4.37
N SER A 89 14.60 18.75 3.29
CA SER A 89 15.98 19.25 3.14
C SER A 89 16.29 20.45 4.04
N ASP A 90 15.25 21.21 4.43
CA ASP A 90 15.33 22.33 5.36
C ASP A 90 14.38 22.06 6.54
N PRO A 91 14.89 21.73 7.74
CA PRO A 91 14.07 21.53 8.93
C PRO A 91 13.26 22.76 9.35
N ALA A 92 13.66 23.97 8.95
CA ALA A 92 12.90 25.20 9.20
C ALA A 92 11.77 25.43 8.17
N ASN A 93 11.76 24.67 7.07
CA ASN A 93 10.71 24.66 6.07
C ASN A 93 10.31 23.22 5.69
N PRO A 94 9.79 22.42 6.64
CA PRO A 94 9.59 20.99 6.41
C PRO A 94 8.49 20.68 5.40
N VAL A 95 7.56 21.61 5.15
CA VAL A 95 6.47 21.41 4.19
C VAL A 95 6.91 21.76 2.77
N GLY A 96 7.62 22.87 2.57
CA GLY A 96 8.08 23.27 1.24
C GLY A 96 9.29 22.50 0.74
N SER A 97 10.16 22.03 1.63
CA SER A 97 11.45 21.41 1.29
C SER A 97 11.43 19.88 1.23
N ARG A 98 10.27 19.26 1.49
CA ARG A 98 10.07 17.80 1.54
C ARG A 98 9.89 17.20 0.15
N GLY A 99 10.53 16.04 -0.04
CA GLY A 99 10.56 15.34 -1.31
C GLY A 99 11.71 15.81 -2.21
N GLN A 100 11.95 15.07 -3.28
CA GLN A 100 13.07 15.28 -4.17
C GLN A 100 12.63 15.30 -5.64
N ILE A 101 13.27 16.16 -6.42
CA ILE A 101 13.16 16.25 -7.87
C ILE A 101 14.55 15.95 -8.44
N MET A 102 14.62 15.09 -9.46
CA MET A 102 15.87 14.72 -10.13
C MET A 102 15.73 14.88 -11.65
N LEU A 103 16.72 15.53 -12.27
CA LEU A 103 16.88 15.55 -13.72
C LEU A 103 17.89 14.49 -14.13
N VAL A 104 17.46 13.64 -15.05
CA VAL A 104 18.27 12.59 -15.67
C VAL A 104 18.53 13.01 -17.11
N ALA A 105 19.68 13.62 -17.35
CA ALA A 105 20.13 13.97 -18.70
C ALA A 105 21.02 12.86 -19.25
N ALA A 106 20.96 12.61 -20.56
CA ALA A 106 21.84 11.66 -21.22
C ALA A 106 23.32 11.98 -20.91
N PRO A 107 24.14 10.97 -20.59
CA PRO A 107 25.54 11.20 -20.26
C PRO A 107 26.29 11.83 -21.43
N THR A 108 27.17 12.79 -21.13
CA THR A 108 28.08 13.38 -22.12
C THR A 108 29.34 12.56 -22.34
N GLY A 109 29.62 11.57 -21.48
CA GLY A 109 30.76 10.66 -21.57
C GLY A 109 30.36 9.23 -21.94
N ALA A 110 31.35 8.37 -22.19
CA ALA A 110 31.14 6.97 -22.57
C ALA A 110 30.50 6.11 -21.45
N ILE A 111 30.57 6.57 -20.19
CA ILE A 111 30.02 5.88 -19.02
C ILE A 111 29.20 6.88 -18.20
N ALA A 112 27.95 6.53 -17.91
CA ALA A 112 27.06 7.26 -17.03
C ALA A 112 27.59 7.23 -15.59
N GLN A 113 27.59 8.38 -14.91
CA GLN A 113 27.97 8.48 -13.49
C GLN A 113 26.77 8.95 -12.67
N LEU A 114 26.44 8.23 -11.59
CA LEU A 114 25.33 8.61 -10.71
C LEU A 114 25.56 9.97 -10.03
N THR A 115 26.81 10.30 -9.73
CA THR A 115 27.21 11.60 -9.15
C THR A 115 27.02 12.79 -10.11
N ALA A 116 26.82 12.54 -11.41
CA ALA A 116 26.53 13.59 -12.39
C ALA A 116 25.04 13.97 -12.46
N LEU A 117 24.16 13.23 -11.76
CA LEU A 117 22.73 13.51 -11.72
C LEU A 117 22.46 14.80 -10.93
N ARG A 118 21.56 15.65 -11.44
CA ARG A 118 21.11 16.87 -10.74
C ARG A 118 19.88 16.54 -9.92
N ARG A 119 19.96 16.74 -8.60
CA ARG A 119 18.85 16.55 -7.65
C ARG A 119 18.65 17.81 -6.82
N CYS A 120 17.40 18.15 -6.55
CA CYS A 120 17.00 19.27 -5.70
C CYS A 120 15.76 18.91 -4.88
N SER A 121 15.48 19.70 -3.84
CA SER A 121 14.21 19.65 -3.11
C SER A 121 13.09 20.37 -3.87
N TYR A 122 11.87 20.24 -3.36
CA TYR A 122 10.69 20.94 -3.88
C TYR A 122 10.76 22.48 -3.72
N ASP A 123 11.50 22.99 -2.74
CA ASP A 123 11.74 24.43 -2.56
C ASP A 123 12.95 24.96 -3.39
N GLY A 124 13.49 24.10 -4.26
CA GLY A 124 14.57 24.44 -5.19
C GLY A 124 15.98 24.40 -4.59
N SER A 125 16.14 23.96 -3.34
CA SER A 125 17.46 23.80 -2.73
C SER A 125 18.23 22.66 -3.41
N GLU A 126 19.48 22.89 -3.80
CA GLU A 126 20.30 21.86 -4.45
C GLU A 126 20.68 20.75 -3.47
N LEU A 127 20.54 19.50 -3.92
CA LEU A 127 20.88 18.29 -3.16
C LEU A 127 21.78 17.40 -4.03
N PRO A 128 23.08 17.74 -4.17
CA PRO A 128 24.01 16.95 -4.98
C PRO A 128 23.98 15.47 -4.60
N VAL A 129 24.22 14.58 -5.58
CA VAL A 129 24.35 13.14 -5.32
C VAL A 129 25.76 12.86 -4.83
N GLU A 130 25.87 12.41 -3.59
CA GLU A 130 27.14 12.04 -2.96
C GLU A 130 27.43 10.55 -3.09
N ALA A 131 28.68 10.13 -2.86
CA ALA A 131 29.06 8.72 -2.90
C ALA A 131 28.33 7.89 -1.82
N SER A 132 27.95 8.51 -0.71
CA SER A 132 27.14 7.94 0.37
C SER A 132 25.69 7.63 -0.05
N ASP A 133 25.17 8.32 -1.07
CA ASP A 133 23.83 8.08 -1.61
C ASP A 133 23.76 6.85 -2.53
N ILE A 134 24.91 6.33 -2.97
CA ILE A 134 24.99 5.22 -3.93
C ILE A 134 24.90 3.89 -3.19
N VAL A 135 23.80 3.19 -3.40
CA VAL A 135 23.53 1.88 -2.82
C VAL A 135 23.88 0.78 -3.83
N THR A 136 24.48 -0.31 -3.34
CA THR A 136 24.69 -1.52 -4.15
C THR A 136 23.57 -2.52 -3.85
N ALA A 137 22.86 -2.95 -4.89
CA ALA A 137 21.81 -3.95 -4.80
C ALA A 137 22.37 -5.30 -4.29
N GLU A 138 21.82 -5.78 -3.17
CA GLU A 138 22.08 -7.12 -2.65
C GLU A 138 21.27 -8.21 -3.39
N VAL A 139 20.11 -7.82 -3.91
CA VAL A 139 19.28 -8.65 -4.79
C VAL A 139 19.97 -8.83 -6.14
N THR A 140 19.81 -10.00 -6.73
CA THR A 140 20.37 -10.38 -8.03
C THR A 140 19.27 -10.88 -8.95
N THR A 141 19.55 -10.97 -10.26
CA THR A 141 18.62 -11.54 -11.24
C THR A 141 18.17 -12.97 -10.90
N ARG A 142 19.01 -13.76 -10.22
CA ARG A 142 18.67 -15.12 -9.76
C ARG A 142 17.56 -15.14 -8.71
N ASP A 143 17.45 -14.07 -7.93
CA ASP A 143 16.47 -13.98 -6.84
C ASP A 143 15.06 -13.70 -7.39
N ILE A 144 14.97 -13.12 -8.59
CA ILE A 144 13.74 -12.75 -9.30
C ILE A 144 13.48 -13.62 -10.54
N ASP A 145 14.30 -14.65 -10.77
CA ASP A 145 14.12 -15.60 -11.86
C ASP A 145 13.00 -16.59 -11.53
N ARG A 146 12.08 -16.80 -12.48
CA ARG A 146 11.00 -17.79 -12.35
C ARG A 146 11.52 -19.22 -12.52
N GLY A 147 12.64 -19.40 -13.22
CA GLY A 147 13.17 -20.70 -13.59
C GLY A 147 12.17 -21.54 -14.40
N GLU A 148 12.13 -22.84 -14.14
CA GLU A 148 11.26 -23.82 -14.83
C GLU A 148 9.78 -23.78 -14.37
N HIS A 149 9.44 -22.93 -13.38
CA HIS A 149 8.08 -22.87 -12.88
C HIS A 149 7.15 -22.13 -13.87
N PRO A 150 5.89 -22.58 -14.04
CA PRO A 150 4.92 -21.87 -14.89
C PRO A 150 4.54 -20.50 -14.32
N HIS A 151 4.56 -20.36 -12.99
CA HIS A 151 4.14 -19.18 -12.25
C HIS A 151 5.12 -18.91 -11.09
N PHE A 152 5.39 -17.64 -10.79
CA PHE A 152 6.10 -17.22 -9.57
C PHE A 152 5.38 -17.69 -8.31
N LEU A 153 4.04 -17.68 -8.28
CA LEU A 153 3.30 -18.16 -7.11
C LEU A 153 3.63 -19.61 -6.76
N LEU A 154 3.65 -20.51 -7.75
CA LEU A 154 4.01 -21.92 -7.51
C LEU A 154 5.47 -22.09 -7.12
N LYS A 155 6.38 -21.32 -7.75
CA LYS A 155 7.78 -21.27 -7.33
C LYS A 155 7.85 -20.96 -5.85
N GLU A 156 7.28 -19.83 -5.43
CA GLU A 156 7.38 -19.29 -4.07
C GLU A 156 6.73 -20.19 -3.01
N ILE A 157 5.60 -20.85 -3.33
CA ILE A 157 5.03 -21.92 -2.49
C ILE A 157 6.07 -23.03 -2.28
N GLY A 158 6.73 -23.48 -3.35
CA GLY A 158 7.80 -24.47 -3.30
C GLY A 158 9.07 -23.99 -2.56
N GLU A 159 9.31 -22.69 -2.48
CA GLU A 159 10.46 -22.10 -1.76
C GLU A 159 10.21 -21.88 -0.26
N ALA A 160 8.96 -22.03 0.20
CA ALA A 160 8.59 -21.79 1.60
C ALA A 160 9.43 -22.59 2.62
N PRO A 161 9.73 -23.90 2.42
CA PRO A 161 10.60 -24.65 3.32
C PRO A 161 12.00 -24.04 3.46
N ARG A 162 12.55 -23.55 2.35
CA ARG A 162 13.89 -22.93 2.30
C ARG A 162 13.90 -21.59 3.02
N SER A 163 12.88 -20.76 2.77
CA SER A 163 12.73 -19.43 3.38
C SER A 163 12.54 -19.54 4.91
N LEU A 164 11.76 -20.54 5.36
CA LEU A 164 11.63 -20.86 6.77
C LEU A 164 12.98 -21.32 7.36
N ARG A 165 13.68 -22.23 6.70
CA ARG A 165 15.00 -22.71 7.13
C ARG A 165 16.04 -21.58 7.21
N ALA A 166 16.02 -20.64 6.27
CA ALA A 166 16.88 -19.46 6.28
C ALA A 166 16.58 -18.56 7.48
N THR A 167 15.30 -18.37 7.81
CA THR A 167 14.86 -17.58 8.98
C THR A 167 15.31 -18.20 10.32
N LEU A 168 15.39 -19.53 10.41
CA LEU A 168 15.85 -20.23 11.63
C LEU A 168 17.38 -20.28 11.76
N ARG A 169 18.12 -20.10 10.67
CA ARG A 169 19.57 -20.32 10.61
C ARG A 169 20.31 -19.43 11.61
N GLY A 170 21.10 -20.05 12.50
CA GLY A 170 21.92 -19.36 13.50
C GLY A 170 21.13 -18.74 14.66
N ARG A 171 19.81 -18.99 14.76
CA ARG A 171 18.92 -18.42 15.80
C ARG A 171 18.40 -19.45 16.79
N ILE A 172 18.76 -20.72 16.62
CA ILE A 172 18.44 -21.80 17.56
C ILE A 172 19.76 -22.41 18.02
N ASP A 173 20.11 -22.20 19.29
CA ASP A 173 21.27 -22.84 19.91
C ASP A 173 20.81 -24.08 20.67
N THR A 174 21.55 -25.18 20.51
CA THR A 174 21.42 -26.37 21.37
C THR A 174 22.43 -26.27 22.50
N ALA A 175 21.96 -25.99 23.71
CA ALA A 175 22.80 -25.99 24.90
C ALA A 175 22.67 -27.33 25.64
N THR A 176 23.80 -27.91 26.04
CA THR A 176 23.83 -28.88 27.13
C THR A 176 23.87 -28.07 28.42
N LEU A 177 22.73 -27.78 29.02
CA LEU A 177 22.69 -27.09 30.32
C LEU A 177 23.41 -27.97 31.35
N ARG A 178 24.62 -27.55 31.77
CA ARG A 178 25.32 -28.15 32.91
C ARG A 178 24.57 -27.78 34.18
N GLY A 179 23.78 -28.73 34.67
CA GLY A 179 23.24 -28.76 36.03
C GLY A 179 21.98 -27.94 36.22
N ARG A 180 20.82 -28.61 36.21
CA ARG A 180 19.61 -28.36 37.05
C ARG A 180 18.31 -28.95 36.49
N ILE A 181 18.35 -29.57 35.32
CA ILE A 181 17.27 -30.44 34.82
C ILE A 181 17.83 -31.86 34.80
N ASP A 182 17.05 -32.85 35.23
CA ASP A 182 17.46 -34.25 35.21
C ASP A 182 17.60 -34.70 33.74
N THR A 183 18.79 -34.53 33.17
CA THR A 183 19.13 -34.75 31.75
C THR A 183 19.12 -36.22 31.35
N ALA A 184 18.61 -37.13 32.20
CA ALA A 184 18.56 -38.55 31.93
C ALA A 184 17.46 -38.93 30.89
N THR A 185 16.45 -38.08 30.69
CA THR A 185 15.30 -38.37 29.81
C THR A 185 14.96 -37.28 28.78
N ALA A 186 15.46 -36.05 28.94
CA ALA A 186 15.25 -34.95 27.99
C ALA A 186 16.54 -34.72 27.17
N GLY A 187 16.43 -34.72 25.84
CA GLY A 187 17.55 -34.44 24.94
C GLY A 187 18.14 -33.01 25.12
N PRO A 188 19.06 -32.57 24.23
CA PRO A 188 19.66 -31.24 24.35
C PRO A 188 18.57 -30.15 24.29
N LEU A 189 18.65 -29.21 25.24
CA LEU A 189 17.72 -28.08 25.35
C LEU A 189 18.03 -27.05 24.27
N ARG A 190 16.97 -26.50 23.67
CA ARG A 190 17.06 -25.47 22.63
C ARG A 190 16.68 -24.12 23.18
N HIS A 191 17.43 -23.08 22.80
CA HIS A 191 17.13 -21.69 23.14
C HIS A 191 17.17 -20.79 21.90
N ALA A 192 16.30 -19.78 21.88
CA ALA A 192 16.29 -18.78 20.82
C ALA A 192 17.42 -17.77 21.03
N ARG A 193 18.27 -17.58 20.02
CA ARG A 193 19.38 -16.63 20.03
C ARG A 193 19.04 -15.44 19.14
N LEU A 194 18.62 -14.35 19.77
CA LEU A 194 18.40 -13.06 19.12
C LEU A 194 19.42 -12.03 19.62
N GLY A 195 20.17 -11.42 18.69
CA GLY A 195 21.13 -10.36 19.01
C GLY A 195 20.46 -9.08 19.50
N THR A 196 21.27 -8.12 19.95
CA THR A 196 20.80 -6.78 20.36
C THR A 196 20.14 -6.02 19.21
N ASP A 197 20.53 -6.31 17.97
CA ASP A 197 19.94 -5.69 16.78
C ASP A 197 18.48 -6.11 16.58
N ALA A 198 18.09 -7.30 17.03
CA ALA A 198 16.73 -7.83 16.90
C ALA A 198 15.89 -7.63 18.17
N LEU A 199 16.50 -7.80 19.34
CA LEU A 199 15.86 -7.58 20.64
C LEU A 199 16.83 -6.78 21.54
N PRO A 200 16.73 -5.44 21.52
CA PRO A 200 17.62 -4.52 22.22
C PRO A 200 17.70 -4.74 23.73
N ALA A 201 18.84 -4.39 24.32
CA ALA A 201 19.11 -4.60 25.74
C ALA A 201 18.15 -3.82 26.67
N ASP A 202 17.75 -2.62 26.28
CA ASP A 202 16.78 -1.81 27.04
C ASP A 202 15.39 -2.45 27.00
N VAL A 203 14.95 -2.95 25.85
CA VAL A 203 13.67 -3.67 25.70
C VAL A 203 13.68 -4.93 26.55
N ARG A 204 14.77 -5.72 26.53
CA ARG A 204 14.94 -6.89 27.42
C ARG A 204 14.86 -6.52 28.89
N SER A 205 15.51 -5.43 29.30
CA SER A 205 15.45 -4.95 30.68
C SER A 205 14.03 -4.61 31.09
N ARG A 206 13.31 -3.85 30.25
CA ARG A 206 11.92 -3.43 30.49
C ARG A 206 10.93 -4.60 30.50
N LEU A 207 11.19 -5.66 29.73
CA LEU A 207 10.43 -6.91 29.78
C LEU A 207 10.68 -7.67 31.10
N ARG A 208 11.94 -7.74 31.54
CA ARG A 208 12.34 -8.42 32.79
C ARG A 208 11.80 -7.72 34.03
N ASP A 209 11.91 -6.39 34.10
CA ASP A 209 11.43 -5.62 35.25
C ASP A 209 9.89 -5.45 35.26
N GLY A 210 9.23 -5.63 34.11
CA GLY A 210 7.77 -5.54 33.94
C GLY A 210 7.27 -4.13 33.66
N SER A 211 8.13 -3.24 33.19
CA SER A 211 7.75 -1.95 32.62
C SER A 211 6.96 -2.14 31.33
N ILE A 212 7.38 -3.08 30.47
CA ILE A 212 6.56 -3.51 29.32
C ILE A 212 5.58 -4.58 29.79
N ARG A 213 4.29 -4.29 29.67
CA ARG A 213 3.19 -5.19 30.09
C ARG A 213 2.31 -5.60 28.94
N ARG A 214 2.40 -4.90 27.80
CA ARG A 214 1.58 -5.12 26.62
C ARG A 214 2.46 -5.34 25.41
N ILE A 215 2.17 -6.38 24.64
CA ILE A 215 2.78 -6.64 23.35
C ILE A 215 1.68 -6.62 22.30
N VAL A 216 1.79 -5.72 21.33
CA VAL A 216 0.80 -5.56 20.26
C VAL A 216 1.45 -5.91 18.93
N ALA A 217 1.12 -7.07 18.38
CA ALA A 217 1.57 -7.48 17.06
C ALA A 217 0.67 -6.83 16.00
N ILE A 218 1.24 -6.19 14.98
CA ILE A 218 0.47 -5.51 13.94
C ILE A 218 0.98 -5.89 12.56
N GLY A 219 0.07 -5.84 11.58
CA GLY A 219 0.37 -6.06 10.18
C GLY A 219 -0.86 -5.74 9.32
N GLN A 220 -0.77 -6.02 8.02
CA GLN A 220 -1.89 -5.96 7.08
C GLN A 220 -1.95 -7.22 6.20
N GLY A 221 -3.15 -7.68 5.85
CA GLY A 221 -3.35 -8.87 5.02
C GLY A 221 -2.65 -10.11 5.56
N THR A 222 -1.88 -10.81 4.72
CA THR A 222 -1.08 -11.98 5.10
C THR A 222 -0.12 -11.71 6.26
N ALA A 223 0.48 -10.52 6.34
CA ALA A 223 1.35 -10.16 7.46
C ALA A 223 0.58 -10.02 8.79
N ALA A 224 -0.68 -9.58 8.75
CA ALA A 224 -1.55 -9.59 9.93
C ALA A 224 -1.94 -11.00 10.36
N ALA A 225 -2.22 -11.89 9.39
CA ALA A 225 -2.45 -13.30 9.67
C ALA A 225 -1.21 -13.93 10.35
N ALA A 226 -0.01 -13.68 9.83
CA ALA A 226 1.23 -14.11 10.47
C ALA A 226 1.43 -13.50 11.87
N ALA A 227 1.19 -12.20 12.04
CA ALA A 227 1.29 -11.51 13.33
C ALA A 227 0.37 -12.13 14.41
N SER A 228 -0.79 -12.65 14.01
CA SER A 228 -1.72 -13.35 14.93
C SER A 228 -1.19 -14.66 15.50
N SER A 229 -0.06 -15.18 14.98
CA SER A 229 0.65 -16.30 15.59
C SER A 229 1.39 -15.92 16.87
N LEU A 230 1.71 -14.63 17.08
CA LEU A 230 2.46 -14.20 18.26
C LEU A 230 1.70 -14.47 19.58
N PRO A 231 0.42 -14.05 19.75
CA PRO A 231 -0.38 -14.43 20.93
C PRO A 231 -0.45 -15.95 21.14
N HIS A 232 -0.67 -16.72 20.08
CA HIS A 232 -0.73 -18.19 20.14
C HIS A 232 0.57 -18.83 20.68
N PHE A 233 1.73 -18.33 20.27
CA PHE A 233 3.00 -18.80 20.82
C PHE A 233 3.17 -18.39 22.30
N PHE A 234 2.74 -17.19 22.68
CA PHE A 234 2.76 -16.79 24.09
C PHE A 234 1.83 -17.64 24.95
N GLU A 235 0.63 -17.98 24.48
CA GLU A 235 -0.26 -18.92 25.15
C GLU A 235 0.41 -20.28 25.32
N THR A 236 1.03 -20.81 24.27
CA THR A 236 1.76 -22.09 24.32
C THR A 236 2.90 -22.07 25.33
N LEU A 237 3.67 -20.97 25.39
CA LEU A 237 4.89 -20.87 26.19
C LEU A 237 4.63 -20.49 27.65
N LEU A 238 3.62 -19.64 27.92
CA LEU A 238 3.39 -19.06 29.25
C LEU A 238 2.18 -19.65 30.00
N ALA A 239 1.18 -20.21 29.31
CA ALA A 239 0.02 -20.84 29.96
C ALA A 239 0.35 -22.04 30.87
N PRO A 240 1.37 -22.87 30.59
CA PRO A 240 1.71 -23.99 31.46
C PRO A 240 2.15 -23.63 32.88
N SER A 241 2.54 -22.37 33.15
CA SER A 241 3.01 -21.92 34.48
C SER A 241 2.05 -20.92 35.11
N ARG A 242 1.53 -21.28 36.30
CA ARG A 242 0.45 -20.58 37.06
C ARG A 242 0.91 -19.29 37.78
N THR A 243 2.01 -18.68 37.37
CA THR A 243 2.57 -17.49 38.03
C THR A 243 1.98 -16.18 37.49
N LEU A 244 1.75 -15.23 38.41
CA LEU A 244 0.89 -14.04 38.31
C LEU A 244 1.35 -12.92 37.36
N ARG A 245 2.51 -13.00 36.69
CA ARG A 245 2.94 -11.98 35.72
C ARG A 245 2.37 -12.31 34.32
N SER A 246 1.24 -11.69 33.98
CA SER A 246 0.63 -11.74 32.66
C SER A 246 1.12 -10.55 31.82
N VAL A 247 1.90 -10.82 30.77
CA VAL A 247 2.05 -9.88 29.66
C VAL A 247 0.85 -10.09 28.74
N GLU A 248 0.12 -9.02 28.47
CA GLU A 248 -1.00 -9.05 27.53
C GLU A 248 -0.46 -9.03 26.10
N VAL A 249 -0.87 -9.99 25.28
CA VAL A 249 -0.42 -10.08 23.89
C VAL A 249 -1.63 -10.07 22.97
N THR A 250 -1.71 -9.08 22.08
CA THR A 250 -2.80 -8.94 21.11
C THR A 250 -2.25 -8.80 19.70
N ALA A 251 -3.09 -9.06 18.70
CA ALA A 251 -2.71 -8.97 17.29
C ALA A 251 -3.77 -8.29 16.40
N PRO A 252 -4.11 -7.00 16.64
CA PRO A 252 -5.02 -6.26 15.78
C PRO A 252 -4.40 -5.95 14.41
N LEU A 253 -5.25 -5.61 13.43
CA LEU A 253 -4.78 -4.95 12.21
C LEU A 253 -4.08 -3.63 12.57
N ALA A 254 -3.05 -3.24 11.80
CA ALA A 254 -2.32 -2.00 12.09
C ALA A 254 -3.24 -0.77 12.10
N THR A 255 -4.21 -0.72 11.18
CA THR A 255 -5.23 0.34 11.09
C THR A 255 -6.16 0.33 12.30
N GLU A 256 -6.62 -0.84 12.74
CA GLU A 256 -7.48 -0.98 13.93
C GLU A 256 -6.75 -0.51 15.20
N PHE A 257 -5.48 -0.86 15.35
CA PHE A 257 -4.68 -0.36 16.47
C PHE A 257 -4.55 1.16 16.44
N SER A 258 -4.18 1.74 15.29
CA SER A 258 -4.07 3.20 15.16
C SER A 258 -5.41 3.95 15.29
N GLY A 259 -6.51 3.29 14.93
CA GLY A 259 -7.86 3.85 14.98
C GLY A 259 -8.44 3.84 16.38
N PHE A 260 -8.23 2.76 17.13
CA PHE A 260 -9.00 2.47 18.35
C PHE A 260 -8.16 2.00 19.54
N GLY A 261 -6.93 1.53 19.31
CA GLY A 261 -6.06 0.94 20.34
C GLY A 261 -4.94 1.83 20.87
N LEU A 262 -4.72 3.02 20.29
CA LEU A 262 -3.70 3.96 20.79
C LEU A 262 -4.19 4.70 22.05
N HIS A 263 -3.36 4.69 23.09
CA HIS A 263 -3.54 5.51 24.29
C HIS A 263 -2.55 6.67 24.29
N ALA A 264 -2.78 7.69 25.12
CA ALA A 264 -1.89 8.86 25.21
C ALA A 264 -0.44 8.51 25.59
N ASP A 265 -0.27 7.51 26.47
CA ASP A 265 1.02 6.96 26.89
C ASP A 265 1.07 5.47 26.54
N LEU A 266 2.12 5.09 25.82
CA LEU A 266 2.42 3.73 25.39
C LEU A 266 3.81 3.28 25.87
N SER A 267 4.39 3.93 26.87
CA SER A 267 5.67 3.56 27.49
C SER A 267 5.69 2.16 28.11
N ASP A 268 4.53 1.54 28.34
CA ASP A 268 4.38 0.16 28.80
C ASP A 268 4.15 -0.86 27.67
N THR A 269 4.24 -0.42 26.41
CA THR A 269 3.84 -1.18 25.22
C THR A 269 5.03 -1.46 24.32
N LEU A 270 5.11 -2.72 23.87
CA LEU A 270 5.98 -3.16 22.79
C LEU A 270 5.12 -3.45 21.55
N VAL A 271 5.36 -2.72 20.47
CA VAL A 271 4.75 -2.99 19.16
C VAL A 271 5.65 -3.93 18.38
N VAL A 272 5.09 -5.04 17.88
CA VAL A 272 5.76 -5.95 16.95
C VAL A 272 5.16 -5.74 15.56
N ALA A 273 5.85 -4.99 14.71
CA ALA A 273 5.39 -4.66 13.37
C ALA A 273 5.85 -5.70 12.35
N VAL A 274 4.91 -6.43 11.74
CA VAL A 274 5.20 -7.48 10.75
C VAL A 274 4.89 -6.95 9.34
N SER A 275 5.88 -6.98 8.45
CA SER A 275 5.71 -6.58 7.04
C SER A 275 6.71 -7.31 6.14
N GLN A 276 6.31 -7.71 4.93
CA GLN A 276 7.26 -8.30 3.97
C GLN A 276 8.16 -7.22 3.37
N SER A 277 7.56 -6.13 2.87
CA SER A 277 8.27 -5.06 2.16
C SER A 277 8.91 -4.03 3.10
N GLY A 278 8.38 -3.88 4.31
CA GLY A 278 8.77 -2.81 5.25
C GLY A 278 8.36 -1.40 4.79
N THR A 279 7.56 -1.30 3.71
CA THR A 279 7.09 -0.03 3.13
C THR A 279 5.58 0.13 3.23
N THR A 280 4.87 -0.81 3.87
CA THR A 280 3.41 -0.78 4.02
C THR A 280 2.98 0.47 4.79
N THR A 281 2.39 1.44 4.07
CA THR A 281 2.08 2.79 4.59
C THR A 281 1.28 2.75 5.88
N ASP A 282 0.20 1.96 5.93
CA ASP A 282 -0.63 1.89 7.14
C ASP A 282 0.12 1.31 8.34
N THR A 283 0.98 0.30 8.15
CA THR A 283 1.80 -0.28 9.22
C THR A 283 2.85 0.73 9.71
N ASN A 284 3.55 1.36 8.78
CA ASN A 284 4.58 2.38 9.05
C ASN A 284 3.99 3.58 9.82
N ARG A 285 2.83 4.07 9.39
CA ARG A 285 2.10 5.15 10.07
C ARG A 285 1.69 4.75 11.50
N THR A 286 1.16 3.54 11.68
CA THR A 286 0.80 3.06 13.02
C THR A 286 2.01 2.99 13.94
N VAL A 287 3.18 2.60 13.41
CA VAL A 287 4.45 2.59 14.14
C VAL A 287 4.87 4.00 14.55
N ASP A 288 4.83 4.98 13.65
CA ASP A 288 5.17 6.37 13.97
C ASP A 288 4.29 6.91 15.11
N LEU A 289 2.98 6.64 15.01
CA LEU A 289 2.01 7.04 16.02
C LEU A 289 2.27 6.37 17.38
N ALA A 290 2.60 5.09 17.39
CA ALA A 290 2.88 4.38 18.64
C ALA A 290 4.19 4.87 19.29
N ARG A 291 5.23 5.05 18.48
CA ARG A 291 6.56 5.53 18.91
C ARG A 291 6.49 6.95 19.46
N ALA A 292 5.75 7.85 18.82
CA ALA A 292 5.51 9.22 19.30
C ALA A 292 4.87 9.26 20.70
N ARG A 293 4.26 8.16 21.14
CA ARG A 293 3.63 8.00 22.46
C ARG A 293 4.44 7.13 23.42
N GLY A 294 5.70 6.80 23.08
CA GLY A 294 6.64 6.10 23.95
C GLY A 294 6.70 4.57 23.79
N ALA A 295 5.97 3.99 22.83
CA ALA A 295 6.06 2.56 22.57
C ALA A 295 7.45 2.14 22.08
N ALA A 296 7.94 0.99 22.56
CA ALA A 296 9.07 0.31 21.94
C ALA A 296 8.61 -0.42 20.68
N VAL A 297 9.46 -0.55 19.68
CA VAL A 297 9.11 -1.14 18.38
C VAL A 297 10.12 -2.22 17.97
N ILE A 298 9.63 -3.41 17.67
CA ILE A 298 10.39 -4.46 16.97
C ILE A 298 9.76 -4.71 15.61
N ALA A 299 10.55 -4.62 14.54
CA ALA A 299 10.12 -4.95 13.19
C ALA A 299 10.49 -6.39 12.83
N ILE A 300 9.54 -7.14 12.27
CA ILE A 300 9.78 -8.41 11.57
C ILE A 300 9.62 -8.14 10.08
N VAL A 301 10.74 -8.15 9.34
CA VAL A 301 10.78 -7.69 7.95
C VAL A 301 11.74 -8.47 7.08
N ASN A 302 11.43 -8.63 5.79
CA ASN A 302 12.34 -9.29 4.86
C ASN A 302 13.34 -8.30 4.25
N ARG A 303 12.83 -7.14 3.79
CA ARG A 303 13.62 -6.12 3.10
C ARG A 303 14.50 -5.31 4.06
N ARG A 304 15.81 -5.34 3.80
CA ARG A 304 16.81 -4.50 4.49
C ARG A 304 16.70 -3.04 4.04
N GLY A 305 16.95 -2.12 4.96
CA GLY A 305 16.92 -0.67 4.68
C GLY A 305 15.55 -0.20 4.18
N SER A 306 14.48 -0.79 4.71
CA SER A 306 13.11 -0.36 4.42
C SER A 306 12.66 0.68 5.43
N ASP A 307 11.65 1.47 5.11
CA ASP A 307 11.21 2.57 5.98
C ASP A 307 10.86 2.08 7.40
N LEU A 308 10.33 0.85 7.52
CA LEU A 308 10.03 0.22 8.81
C LEU A 308 11.30 -0.12 9.62
N THR A 309 12.42 -0.47 8.97
CA THR A 309 13.67 -0.76 9.68
C THR A 309 14.25 0.48 10.35
N ASP A 310 14.06 1.65 9.74
CA ASP A 310 14.60 2.91 10.26
C ASP A 310 13.81 3.43 11.47
N ARG A 311 12.55 2.99 11.61
CA ARG A 311 11.62 3.42 12.67
C ARG A 311 11.64 2.50 13.89
N ALA A 312 12.16 1.28 13.75
CA ALA A 312 12.15 0.25 14.78
C ALA A 312 13.36 0.36 15.72
N ASP A 313 13.15 0.03 17.00
CA ASP A 313 14.24 -0.07 17.97
C ASP A 313 15.02 -1.39 17.81
N GLY A 314 14.34 -2.46 17.36
CA GLY A 314 14.95 -3.74 17.00
C GLY A 314 14.38 -4.30 15.70
N VAL A 315 15.20 -5.00 14.92
CA VAL A 315 14.82 -5.58 13.63
C VAL A 315 15.17 -7.06 13.58
N LEU A 316 14.14 -7.89 13.44
CA LEU A 316 14.27 -9.33 13.19
C LEU A 316 14.02 -9.62 11.70
N TYR A 317 15.11 -9.77 10.94
CA TYR A 317 14.99 -10.07 9.51
C TYR A 317 14.43 -11.46 9.25
N THR A 318 13.45 -11.59 8.36
CA THR A 318 13.10 -12.89 7.78
C THR A 318 14.10 -13.23 6.68
N SER A 319 14.58 -14.48 6.66
CA SER A 319 15.62 -14.92 5.72
C SER A 319 16.90 -14.04 5.72
N ASP A 320 17.65 -14.04 4.61
CA ASP A 320 18.88 -13.26 4.40
C ASP A 320 18.64 -11.90 3.72
N GLY A 321 17.39 -11.55 3.43
CA GLY A 321 16.99 -10.31 2.77
C GLY A 321 16.97 -10.39 1.23
N ARG A 322 17.31 -11.55 0.65
CA ARG A 322 17.29 -11.78 -0.80
C ARG A 322 16.10 -12.59 -1.30
N ASP A 323 15.27 -13.12 -0.39
CA ASP A 323 14.05 -13.84 -0.73
C ASP A 323 12.94 -12.87 -1.19
N VAL A 324 13.07 -12.34 -2.40
CA VAL A 324 12.04 -11.49 -3.04
C VAL A 324 10.80 -12.32 -3.36
N GLU A 325 9.61 -11.79 -3.06
CA GLU A 325 8.33 -12.32 -3.57
C GLU A 325 7.94 -11.47 -4.79
N MET A 326 7.90 -12.11 -5.95
CA MET A 326 7.47 -11.54 -7.23
C MET A 326 5.98 -11.75 -7.46
N SER A 327 5.43 -12.87 -6.98
CA SER A 327 3.98 -13.06 -6.94
C SER A 327 3.33 -12.01 -6.05
N VAL A 328 2.24 -11.42 -6.52
CA VAL A 328 1.47 -10.45 -5.72
C VAL A 328 0.84 -11.12 -4.49
N ALA A 329 0.43 -12.39 -4.63
CA ALA A 329 -0.07 -13.17 -3.52
C ALA A 329 1.12 -13.74 -2.71
N SER A 330 1.30 -13.20 -1.49
CA SER A 330 2.37 -13.60 -0.57
C SER A 330 2.20 -15.04 -0.08
N THR A 331 3.29 -15.80 0.00
CA THR A 331 3.28 -17.22 0.41
C THR A 331 4.46 -17.55 1.34
N LYS A 332 5.69 -17.62 0.81
CA LYS A 332 6.90 -17.94 1.60
C LYS A 332 7.15 -16.97 2.76
N ALA A 333 6.78 -15.70 2.60
CA ALA A 333 6.90 -14.69 3.65
C ALA A 333 6.02 -15.00 4.86
N PHE A 334 4.81 -15.56 4.68
CA PHE A 334 3.95 -15.98 5.79
C PHE A 334 4.68 -16.95 6.73
N TYR A 335 5.25 -18.02 6.17
CA TYR A 335 5.95 -19.04 6.96
C TYR A 335 7.17 -18.49 7.68
N ALA A 336 7.94 -17.64 6.99
CA ALA A 336 9.09 -16.98 7.58
C ALA A 336 8.69 -16.01 8.71
N GLN A 337 7.62 -15.24 8.54
CA GLN A 337 7.08 -14.33 9.56
C GLN A 337 6.57 -15.09 10.79
N VAL A 338 5.81 -16.18 10.60
CA VAL A 338 5.36 -17.04 11.71
C VAL A 338 6.55 -17.64 12.46
N ALA A 339 7.57 -18.13 11.75
CA ALA A 339 8.80 -18.63 12.38
C ALA A 339 9.54 -17.54 13.17
N ALA A 340 9.60 -16.30 12.64
CA ALA A 340 10.18 -15.16 13.33
C ALA A 340 9.37 -14.77 14.58
N CYS A 341 8.03 -14.79 14.52
CA CYS A 341 7.16 -14.60 15.68
C CYS A 341 7.42 -15.67 16.75
N ALA A 342 7.60 -16.94 16.37
CA ALA A 342 7.90 -18.01 17.31
C ALA A 342 9.28 -17.83 17.99
N LEU A 343 10.30 -17.43 17.23
CA LEU A 343 11.64 -17.11 17.77
C LEU A 343 11.58 -15.92 18.73
N LEU A 344 10.86 -14.86 18.37
CA LEU A 344 10.70 -13.67 19.21
C LEU A 344 9.93 -14.00 20.50
N ALA A 345 8.80 -14.72 20.39
CA ALA A 345 8.04 -15.16 21.55
C ALA A 345 8.88 -16.04 22.48
N SER A 346 9.68 -16.96 21.93
CA SER A 346 10.59 -17.81 22.71
C SER A 346 11.65 -17.00 23.46
N ALA A 347 12.26 -16.02 22.79
CA ALA A 347 13.27 -15.16 23.41
C ALA A 347 12.67 -14.26 24.51
N ILE A 348 11.49 -13.68 24.26
CA ILE A 348 10.79 -12.85 25.23
C ILE A 348 10.30 -13.69 26.43
N ALA A 349 9.75 -14.89 26.20
CA ALA A 349 9.32 -15.79 27.26
C ALA A 349 10.49 -16.19 28.17
N ALA A 350 11.67 -16.45 27.59
CA ALA A 350 12.89 -16.70 28.36
C ALA A 350 13.33 -15.48 29.19
N ASP A 351 13.15 -14.25 28.70
CA ASP A 351 13.47 -13.04 29.46
C ASP A 351 12.46 -12.76 30.57
N ILE A 352 11.17 -13.01 30.35
CA ILE A 352 10.13 -12.81 31.36
C ILE A 352 10.22 -13.87 32.46
N ARG A 353 10.66 -15.10 32.13
CA ARG A 353 10.75 -16.24 33.06
C ARG A 353 12.08 -17.03 32.92
N PRO A 354 13.23 -16.42 33.24
CA PRO A 354 14.56 -17.00 32.98
C PRO A 354 14.89 -18.28 33.75
N ASP A 355 14.17 -18.57 34.83
CA ASP A 355 14.39 -19.72 35.72
C ASP A 355 13.18 -20.68 35.80
N ASP A 356 12.16 -20.51 34.93
CA ASP A 356 10.98 -21.38 34.91
C ASP A 356 11.23 -22.61 34.03
N ALA A 357 11.41 -23.78 34.66
CA ALA A 357 11.73 -25.02 33.97
C ALA A 357 10.64 -25.48 32.99
N VAL A 358 9.36 -25.18 33.29
CA VAL A 358 8.22 -25.52 32.42
C VAL A 358 8.28 -24.70 31.14
N THR A 359 8.45 -23.38 31.26
CA THR A 359 8.62 -22.44 30.14
C THR A 359 9.86 -22.82 29.32
N THR A 360 10.97 -23.17 29.98
CA THR A 360 12.20 -23.61 29.30
C THR A 360 11.98 -24.89 28.48
N GLY A 361 11.26 -25.87 29.03
CA GLY A 361 10.87 -27.09 28.31
C GLY A 361 9.99 -26.78 27.10
N ALA A 362 8.94 -25.96 27.29
CA ALA A 362 8.03 -25.56 26.21
C ALA A 362 8.75 -24.80 25.08
N ILE A 363 9.70 -23.91 25.42
CA ILE A 363 10.58 -23.24 24.43
C ILE A 363 11.37 -24.30 23.66
N SER A 364 12.02 -25.23 24.36
CA SER A 364 12.85 -26.24 23.71
C SER A 364 12.06 -27.14 22.76
N ASP A 365 10.84 -27.51 23.14
CA ASP A 365 9.93 -28.32 22.32
C ASP A 365 9.44 -27.55 21.09
N LEU A 366 9.01 -26.29 21.27
CA LEU A 366 8.60 -25.42 20.17
C LEU A 366 9.73 -25.21 19.15
N LEU A 367 10.94 -24.88 19.61
CA LEU A 367 12.11 -24.68 18.73
C LEU A 367 12.53 -26.00 18.05
N GLY A 368 12.39 -27.13 18.74
CA GLY A 368 12.60 -28.45 18.17
C GLY A 368 11.60 -28.77 17.06
N ALA A 369 10.34 -28.40 17.24
CA ALA A 369 9.29 -28.53 16.23
C ALA A 369 9.53 -27.64 15.01
N LEU A 370 9.88 -26.36 15.21
CA LEU A 370 10.25 -25.44 14.12
C LEU A 370 11.40 -25.99 13.27
N GLY A 371 12.40 -26.62 13.90
CA GLY A 371 13.51 -27.23 13.18
C GLY A 371 13.11 -28.41 12.27
N LYS A 372 12.02 -29.12 12.59
CA LYS A 372 11.47 -30.24 11.78
C LYS A 372 10.52 -29.77 10.69
N LEU A 373 9.91 -28.59 10.87
CA LEU A 373 8.85 -28.08 10.01
C LEU A 373 9.25 -27.93 8.51
N PRO A 374 10.48 -27.52 8.12
CA PRO A 374 10.86 -27.50 6.71
C PRO A 374 10.68 -28.83 6.00
N ALA A 375 11.08 -29.94 6.62
CA ALA A 375 10.95 -31.27 6.03
C ALA A 375 9.47 -31.70 5.95
N ALA A 376 8.67 -31.36 6.96
CA ALA A 376 7.23 -31.62 6.93
C ALA A 376 6.51 -30.82 5.82
N LEU A 377 6.91 -29.56 5.60
CA LEU A 377 6.42 -28.75 4.48
C LEU A 377 6.79 -29.38 3.13
N GLU A 378 8.04 -29.86 2.98
CA GLU A 378 8.47 -30.59 1.77
C GLU A 378 7.59 -31.83 1.52
N THR A 379 7.18 -32.56 2.56
CA THR A 379 6.23 -33.67 2.43
C THR A 379 4.84 -33.21 1.96
N VAL A 380 4.31 -32.11 2.50
CA VAL A 380 3.00 -31.58 2.05
C VAL A 380 3.06 -31.11 0.60
N LEU A 381 4.17 -30.47 0.21
CA LEU A 381 4.38 -30.02 -1.17
C LEU A 381 4.45 -31.19 -2.16
N ALA A 382 4.94 -32.35 -1.73
CA ALA A 382 4.94 -33.57 -2.55
C ALA A 382 3.52 -34.12 -2.81
N SER A 383 2.50 -33.72 -2.04
CA SER A 383 1.10 -34.09 -2.25
C SER A 383 0.36 -33.20 -3.27
N HIS A 384 1.10 -32.41 -4.06
CA HIS A 384 0.54 -31.47 -5.03
C HIS A 384 -0.44 -32.12 -6.02
N ASP A 385 -0.12 -33.28 -6.58
CA ASP A 385 -1.01 -33.98 -7.54
C ASP A 385 -2.36 -34.38 -6.92
N GLU A 386 -2.36 -34.78 -5.65
CA GLU A 386 -3.59 -35.12 -4.93
C GLU A 386 -4.44 -33.88 -4.68
N ILE A 387 -3.82 -32.78 -4.24
CA ILE A 387 -4.48 -31.49 -4.04
C ILE A 387 -5.06 -30.97 -5.37
N ALA A 388 -4.32 -31.11 -6.46
CA ALA A 388 -4.76 -30.74 -7.80
C ALA A 388 -5.96 -31.57 -8.27
N ARG A 389 -5.96 -32.89 -7.97
CA ARG A 389 -7.11 -33.77 -8.23
C ARG A 389 -8.36 -33.30 -7.46
N ILE A 390 -8.20 -32.93 -6.20
CA ILE A 390 -9.30 -32.45 -5.35
C ILE A 390 -9.87 -31.13 -5.91
N ALA A 391 -9.00 -30.17 -6.25
CA ALA A 391 -9.42 -28.90 -6.84
C ALA A 391 -10.22 -29.12 -8.13
N ARG A 392 -9.67 -29.90 -9.09
CA ARG A 392 -10.34 -30.21 -10.36
C ARG A 392 -11.72 -30.85 -10.19
N ARG A 393 -11.92 -31.64 -9.13
CA ARG A 393 -13.17 -32.34 -8.86
C ARG A 393 -14.27 -31.43 -8.34
N HIS A 394 -13.93 -30.49 -7.44
CA HIS A 394 -14.93 -29.78 -6.64
C HIS A 394 -15.09 -28.30 -7.01
N VAL A 395 -14.03 -27.64 -7.48
CA VAL A 395 -14.01 -26.18 -7.68
C VAL A 395 -15.06 -25.71 -8.69
N GLY A 396 -15.17 -26.37 -9.85
CA GLY A 396 -16.06 -25.92 -10.94
C GLY A 396 -17.55 -25.87 -10.55
N ALA A 397 -18.00 -26.83 -9.73
CA ALA A 397 -19.42 -27.00 -9.40
C ALA A 397 -19.91 -26.10 -8.24
N HIS A 398 -19.01 -25.39 -7.56
CA HIS A 398 -19.34 -24.64 -6.34
C HIS A 398 -19.03 -23.15 -6.47
N ARG A 399 -20.06 -22.32 -6.27
CA ARG A 399 -19.96 -20.85 -6.31
C ARG A 399 -19.52 -20.21 -5.00
N HIS A 400 -19.89 -20.81 -3.87
CA HIS A 400 -19.75 -20.19 -2.55
C HIS A 400 -18.89 -21.08 -1.66
N TRP A 401 -17.83 -20.50 -1.10
CA TRP A 401 -16.76 -21.22 -0.44
C TRP A 401 -16.54 -20.68 0.96
N ALA A 402 -16.12 -21.56 1.87
CA ALA A 402 -15.74 -21.20 3.22
C ALA A 402 -14.44 -21.88 3.64
N VAL A 403 -13.74 -21.26 4.58
CA VAL A 403 -12.60 -21.86 5.28
C VAL A 403 -12.86 -21.83 6.77
N VAL A 404 -12.70 -22.95 7.45
CA VAL A 404 -12.93 -23.05 8.89
C VAL A 404 -11.72 -23.60 9.64
N GLY A 405 -11.59 -23.25 10.91
CA GLY A 405 -10.55 -23.79 11.78
C GLY A 405 -10.79 -23.49 13.27
N ASN A 406 -10.08 -24.21 14.13
CA ASN A 406 -10.11 -24.04 15.59
C ASN A 406 -8.74 -23.69 16.16
N GLY A 407 -8.70 -22.86 17.21
CA GLY A 407 -7.46 -22.47 17.88
C GLY A 407 -6.42 -21.93 16.87
N ALA A 408 -5.23 -22.52 16.87
CA ALA A 408 -4.15 -22.17 15.93
C ALA A 408 -4.55 -22.33 14.45
N ASN A 409 -5.45 -23.25 14.13
CA ASN A 409 -5.95 -23.41 12.75
C ASN A 409 -6.76 -22.21 12.26
N ARG A 410 -7.18 -21.28 13.14
CA ARG A 410 -7.76 -20.00 12.71
C ARG A 410 -6.75 -19.07 12.04
N ILE A 411 -5.46 -19.23 12.37
CA ILE A 411 -4.38 -18.52 11.68
C ILE A 411 -4.27 -19.04 10.25
N ALA A 412 -4.33 -20.37 10.08
CA ALA A 412 -4.35 -21.02 8.78
C ALA A 412 -5.60 -20.65 7.97
N SER A 413 -6.80 -20.74 8.56
CA SER A 413 -8.05 -20.45 7.84
C SER A 413 -8.09 -19.01 7.31
N ARG A 414 -7.62 -18.03 8.10
CA ARG A 414 -7.52 -16.63 7.67
C ARG A 414 -6.58 -16.44 6.50
N GLU A 415 -5.40 -17.05 6.53
CA GLU A 415 -4.42 -16.95 5.44
C GLU A 415 -4.92 -17.64 4.17
N ILE A 416 -5.50 -18.84 4.29
CA ILE A 416 -6.08 -19.57 3.15
C ILE A 416 -7.23 -18.79 2.53
N ARG A 417 -8.12 -18.20 3.35
CA ARG A 417 -9.20 -17.31 2.88
C ARG A 417 -8.64 -16.15 2.06
N ILE A 418 -7.57 -15.49 2.53
CA ILE A 418 -6.91 -14.42 1.78
C ILE A 418 -6.41 -14.95 0.43
N LYS A 419 -5.68 -16.07 0.41
CA LYS A 419 -5.15 -16.61 -0.85
C LYS A 419 -6.23 -17.00 -1.83
N LEU A 420 -7.25 -17.73 -1.40
CA LEU A 420 -8.38 -18.11 -2.26
C LEU A 420 -9.07 -16.86 -2.83
N SER A 421 -9.24 -15.81 -2.02
CA SER A 421 -9.83 -14.56 -2.50
C SER A 421 -8.94 -13.83 -3.50
N GLU A 422 -7.62 -13.78 -3.25
CA GLU A 422 -6.63 -13.11 -4.10
C GLU A 422 -6.43 -13.82 -5.46
N VAL A 423 -6.45 -15.15 -5.50
CA VAL A 423 -6.11 -15.92 -6.73
C VAL A 423 -7.33 -16.49 -7.46
N CYS A 424 -8.43 -16.78 -6.76
CA CYS A 424 -9.64 -17.34 -7.37
C CYS A 424 -10.73 -16.29 -7.64
N TYR A 425 -10.57 -15.06 -7.17
CA TYR A 425 -11.56 -13.97 -7.28
C TYR A 425 -12.95 -14.33 -6.74
N HIS A 426 -12.95 -15.11 -5.66
CA HIS A 426 -14.15 -15.45 -4.89
C HIS A 426 -14.15 -14.72 -3.56
N ALA A 427 -15.33 -14.26 -3.13
CA ALA A 427 -15.52 -13.89 -1.74
C ALA A 427 -15.61 -15.20 -0.94
N VAL A 428 -14.64 -15.42 -0.06
CA VAL A 428 -14.55 -16.63 0.77
C VAL A 428 -14.77 -16.25 2.22
N ALA A 429 -15.70 -16.92 2.91
CA ALA A 429 -15.92 -16.73 4.34
C ALA A 429 -14.82 -17.40 5.17
N GLU A 430 -14.56 -16.88 6.37
CA GLU A 430 -13.74 -17.54 7.39
C GLU A 430 -14.48 -17.57 8.72
N ASP A 431 -14.72 -18.78 9.23
CA ASP A 431 -15.45 -19.01 10.48
C ASP A 431 -14.68 -19.93 11.43
N GLY A 432 -15.10 -19.91 12.69
CA GLY A 432 -14.82 -21.03 13.58
C GLY A 432 -15.60 -22.27 13.11
N THR A 433 -15.01 -23.46 13.23
CA THR A 433 -15.64 -24.71 12.79
C THR A 433 -17.04 -24.88 13.37
N GLU A 434 -17.23 -24.68 14.66
CA GLU A 434 -18.56 -24.82 15.29
C GLU A 434 -19.50 -23.67 14.96
N ASP A 435 -19.00 -22.48 14.59
CA ASP A 435 -19.83 -21.31 14.32
C ASP A 435 -20.51 -21.40 12.94
N LYS A 436 -19.89 -22.12 11.99
CA LYS A 436 -20.40 -22.31 10.63
C LYS A 436 -21.84 -22.81 10.58
N LYS A 437 -22.22 -23.75 11.46
CA LYS A 437 -23.60 -24.28 11.52
C LYS A 437 -24.62 -23.26 12.05
N HIS A 438 -24.16 -22.22 12.74
CA HIS A 438 -25.03 -21.20 13.35
C HIS A 438 -25.32 -20.02 12.42
N ILE A 439 -24.55 -19.86 11.34
CA ILE A 439 -24.59 -18.67 10.49
C ILE A 439 -25.01 -19.03 9.06
N ASP A 440 -24.18 -19.76 8.33
CA ASP A 440 -24.17 -19.76 6.86
C ASP A 440 -23.78 -21.11 6.22
N LEU A 441 -23.87 -22.22 6.97
CA LEU A 441 -23.67 -23.58 6.43
C LEU A 441 -24.50 -23.87 5.17
N SER A 442 -25.69 -23.26 5.04
CA SER A 442 -26.61 -23.51 3.93
C SER A 442 -26.24 -22.79 2.62
N CYS A 443 -25.45 -21.72 2.66
CA CYS A 443 -25.12 -20.92 1.48
C CYS A 443 -23.69 -21.10 0.98
N GLU A 444 -22.80 -21.77 1.72
CA GLU A 444 -21.39 -21.96 1.38
C GLU A 444 -21.00 -23.45 1.40
N PRO A 445 -21.40 -24.21 0.37
CA PRO A 445 -21.32 -25.66 0.40
C PRO A 445 -19.92 -26.23 0.23
N LEU A 446 -18.94 -25.49 -0.32
CA LEU A 446 -17.55 -25.97 -0.41
C LEU A 446 -16.76 -25.46 0.80
N ILE A 447 -16.40 -26.37 1.70
CA ILE A 447 -15.81 -25.99 2.99
C ILE A 447 -14.41 -26.59 3.13
N TRP A 448 -13.40 -25.74 3.22
CA TRP A 448 -12.04 -26.14 3.55
C TRP A 448 -11.86 -26.15 5.07
N VAL A 449 -11.55 -27.30 5.66
CA VAL A 449 -11.49 -27.48 7.12
C VAL A 449 -10.04 -27.67 7.56
N CYS A 450 -9.53 -26.72 8.34
CA CYS A 450 -8.19 -26.78 8.93
C CYS A 450 -8.25 -27.48 10.30
N ALA A 451 -7.80 -28.74 10.37
CA ALA A 451 -7.94 -29.60 11.55
C ALA A 451 -6.61 -30.25 11.99
N THR A 452 -5.48 -29.60 11.68
CA THR A 452 -4.14 -30.10 12.01
C THR A 452 -3.78 -29.83 13.47
N GLY A 453 -3.05 -30.74 14.11
CA GLY A 453 -2.61 -30.60 15.50
C GLY A 453 -3.72 -30.68 16.55
N LEU A 454 -4.97 -30.98 16.17
CA LEU A 454 -6.07 -31.16 17.11
C LEU A 454 -5.96 -32.51 17.83
N THR A 455 -6.24 -32.51 19.14
CA THR A 455 -6.14 -33.71 20.00
C THR A 455 -7.31 -33.81 20.97
N GLY A 456 -7.62 -35.01 21.43
CA GLY A 456 -8.65 -35.25 22.45
C GLY A 456 -10.05 -34.80 22.00
N SER A 457 -10.83 -34.28 22.96
CA SER A 457 -12.23 -33.90 22.72
C SER A 457 -12.40 -32.83 21.64
N VAL A 458 -11.42 -31.93 21.47
CA VAL A 458 -11.47 -30.88 20.44
C VAL A 458 -11.43 -31.49 19.03
N ALA A 459 -10.63 -32.55 18.82
CA ALA A 459 -10.62 -33.25 17.53
C ALA A 459 -11.92 -34.02 17.29
N ASP A 460 -12.49 -34.61 18.35
CA ASP A 460 -13.76 -35.33 18.25
C ASP A 460 -14.93 -34.38 17.96
N ASP A 461 -14.91 -33.16 18.49
CA ASP A 461 -15.91 -32.13 18.21
C ASP A 461 -15.79 -31.62 16.77
N ALA A 462 -14.58 -31.31 16.29
CA ALA A 462 -14.35 -30.94 14.89
C ALA A 462 -14.84 -32.03 13.92
N ALA A 463 -14.62 -33.31 14.23
CA ALA A 463 -15.11 -34.43 13.42
C ALA A 463 -16.65 -34.51 13.37
N LYS A 464 -17.33 -34.24 14.49
CA LYS A 464 -18.79 -34.15 14.53
C LYS A 464 -19.31 -33.00 13.65
N GLU A 465 -18.64 -31.84 13.68
CA GLU A 465 -19.02 -30.71 12.82
C GLU A 465 -18.86 -31.05 11.34
N VAL A 466 -17.77 -31.73 10.94
CA VAL A 466 -17.60 -32.23 9.57
C VAL A 466 -18.76 -33.16 9.16
N ALA A 467 -19.20 -34.03 10.07
CA ALA A 467 -20.35 -34.91 9.82
C ALA A 467 -21.66 -34.12 9.65
N ILE A 468 -21.86 -33.05 10.43
CA ILE A 468 -23.00 -32.13 10.28
C ILE A 468 -22.93 -31.46 8.91
N TYR A 469 -21.78 -30.92 8.51
CA TYR A 469 -21.63 -30.29 7.20
C TYR A 469 -22.03 -31.23 6.07
N ARG A 470 -21.52 -32.47 6.12
CA ARG A 470 -21.82 -33.50 5.13
C ARG A 470 -23.31 -33.85 5.10
N ALA A 471 -23.95 -33.98 6.26
CA ALA A 471 -25.38 -34.26 6.38
C ALA A 471 -26.25 -33.15 5.76
N HIS A 472 -25.77 -31.91 5.78
CA HIS A 472 -26.41 -30.74 5.17
C HIS A 472 -25.99 -30.52 3.69
N ARG A 473 -25.46 -31.54 3.02
CA ARG A 473 -25.04 -31.54 1.60
C ARG A 473 -23.90 -30.58 1.28
N ALA A 474 -23.09 -30.19 2.26
CA ALA A 474 -21.82 -29.56 1.99
C ALA A 474 -20.75 -30.59 1.55
N THR A 475 -19.67 -30.07 1.00
CA THR A 475 -18.46 -30.75 0.54
C THR A 475 -17.30 -30.32 1.44
N PRO A 476 -17.13 -30.94 2.62
CA PRO A 476 -15.99 -30.65 3.50
C PRO A 476 -14.72 -31.31 2.95
N ILE A 477 -13.72 -30.50 2.60
CA ILE A 477 -12.35 -30.93 2.31
C ILE A 477 -11.54 -30.70 3.59
N VAL A 478 -11.14 -31.78 4.25
CA VAL A 478 -10.49 -31.72 5.56
C VAL A 478 -9.00 -31.91 5.44
N VAL A 479 -8.23 -31.01 6.04
CA VAL A 479 -6.78 -31.18 6.23
C VAL A 479 -6.51 -31.52 7.68
N ALA A 480 -5.95 -32.70 7.94
CA ALA A 480 -5.74 -33.22 9.28
C ALA A 480 -4.34 -33.84 9.43
N SER A 481 -3.87 -33.92 10.68
CA SER A 481 -2.64 -34.66 10.97
C SER A 481 -2.83 -36.15 10.64
N ALA A 482 -1.79 -36.76 10.05
CA ALA A 482 -1.80 -38.15 9.64
C ALA A 482 -2.03 -39.10 10.83
N GLY A 483 -2.77 -40.19 10.59
CA GLY A 483 -3.04 -41.22 11.60
C GLY A 483 -4.12 -40.82 12.62
N THR A 484 -4.90 -39.79 12.33
CA THR A 484 -6.01 -39.36 13.20
C THR A 484 -7.24 -40.24 13.06
N GLY A 485 -7.56 -40.75 11.86
CA GLY A 485 -8.66 -41.71 11.61
C GLY A 485 -10.04 -41.28 12.10
N ARG A 486 -10.31 -39.96 12.16
CA ARG A 486 -11.52 -39.37 12.77
C ARG A 486 -12.51 -38.74 11.79
N TYR A 487 -12.06 -38.42 10.58
CA TYR A 487 -12.81 -37.57 9.65
C TYR A 487 -13.47 -38.37 8.52
N ASP A 488 -14.08 -39.52 8.83
CA ASP A 488 -14.71 -40.42 7.83
C ASP A 488 -15.85 -39.76 7.04
N ALA A 489 -16.48 -38.72 7.61
CA ALA A 489 -17.53 -37.97 6.97
C ALA A 489 -17.02 -36.88 5.99
N ALA A 490 -15.71 -36.68 5.89
CA ALA A 490 -15.11 -35.75 4.95
C ALA A 490 -15.44 -36.15 3.49
N ALA A 491 -15.67 -35.17 2.62
CA ALA A 491 -15.78 -35.44 1.19
C ALA A 491 -14.42 -35.79 0.59
N GLU A 492 -13.37 -35.14 1.07
CA GLU A 492 -11.97 -35.46 0.81
C GLU A 492 -11.18 -35.26 2.10
N LEU A 493 -10.23 -36.15 2.40
CA LEU A 493 -9.34 -36.06 3.55
C LEU A 493 -7.90 -35.96 3.06
N LEU A 494 -7.24 -34.86 3.40
CA LEU A 494 -5.82 -34.61 3.15
C LEU A 494 -5.04 -34.79 4.45
N GLU A 495 -4.26 -35.87 4.52
CA GLU A 495 -3.40 -36.12 5.67
C GLU A 495 -2.03 -35.45 5.48
N VAL A 496 -1.64 -34.64 6.47
CA VAL A 496 -0.31 -33.99 6.53
C VAL A 496 0.50 -34.56 7.69
N PRO A 497 1.85 -34.49 7.66
CA PRO A 497 2.67 -34.97 8.77
C PRO A 497 2.31 -34.29 10.11
N ALA A 498 2.47 -35.01 11.22
CA ALA A 498 2.34 -34.43 12.55
C ALA A 498 3.72 -34.01 13.07
N VAL A 499 3.88 -32.74 13.47
CA VAL A 499 5.14 -32.22 14.04
C VAL A 499 4.94 -31.83 15.49
N HIS A 500 4.08 -30.84 15.74
CA HIS A 500 3.71 -30.38 17.07
C HIS A 500 2.46 -29.48 16.98
N PRO A 501 1.46 -29.64 17.88
CA PRO A 501 0.20 -28.88 17.83
C PRO A 501 0.35 -27.36 17.71
N ALA A 502 1.40 -26.79 18.30
CA ALA A 502 1.67 -25.35 18.24
C ALA A 502 2.09 -24.82 16.85
N VAL A 503 2.52 -25.67 15.91
CA VAL A 503 3.00 -25.25 14.57
C VAL A 503 2.34 -26.02 13.42
N ASP A 504 1.61 -27.10 13.70
CA ASP A 504 0.98 -27.94 12.68
C ASP A 504 0.02 -27.17 11.76
N PHE A 505 -0.59 -26.06 12.24
CA PHE A 505 -1.44 -25.19 11.41
C PHE A 505 -0.73 -24.67 10.16
N MET A 506 0.61 -24.53 10.18
CA MET A 506 1.39 -24.12 9.01
C MET A 506 1.33 -25.17 7.90
N LEU A 507 1.17 -26.46 8.23
CA LEU A 507 1.00 -27.53 7.24
C LEU A 507 -0.38 -27.48 6.58
N ALA A 508 -1.43 -27.12 7.34
CA ALA A 508 -2.75 -26.84 6.78
C ALA A 508 -2.69 -25.64 5.81
N THR A 509 -1.97 -24.58 6.16
CA THR A 509 -1.76 -23.43 5.28
C THR A 509 -1.06 -23.84 3.98
N ALA A 510 -0.03 -24.69 4.04
CA ALA A 510 0.70 -25.13 2.84
C ALA A 510 -0.18 -25.92 1.87
N ALA A 511 -1.01 -26.84 2.39
CA ALA A 511 -2.00 -27.53 1.60
C ALA A 511 -3.01 -26.55 0.98
N GLY A 512 -3.46 -25.55 1.75
CA GLY A 512 -4.40 -24.52 1.28
C GLY A 512 -3.81 -23.57 0.23
N HIS A 513 -2.52 -23.24 0.32
CA HIS A 513 -1.80 -22.45 -0.69
C HIS A 513 -1.74 -23.19 -2.04
N LEU A 514 -1.38 -24.48 -2.03
CA LEU A 514 -1.42 -25.33 -3.23
C LEU A 514 -2.84 -25.48 -3.77
N TYR A 515 -3.82 -25.68 -2.89
CA TYR A 515 -5.22 -25.79 -3.28
C TYR A 515 -5.72 -24.51 -3.95
N GLY A 516 -5.36 -23.34 -3.43
CA GLY A 516 -5.71 -22.07 -4.05
C GLY A 516 -5.10 -21.89 -5.43
N TYR A 517 -3.83 -22.26 -5.60
CA TYR A 517 -3.18 -22.28 -6.92
C TYR A 517 -3.92 -23.19 -7.91
N GLU A 518 -4.19 -24.43 -7.52
CA GLU A 518 -4.89 -25.41 -8.37
C GLU A 518 -6.36 -25.06 -8.63
N ALA A 519 -7.02 -24.42 -7.67
CA ALA A 519 -8.36 -23.91 -7.84
C ALA A 519 -8.39 -22.77 -8.87
N ALA A 520 -7.43 -21.84 -8.83
CA ALA A 520 -7.30 -20.78 -9.82
C ALA A 520 -7.08 -21.36 -11.23
N LEU A 521 -6.18 -22.35 -11.38
CA LEU A 521 -5.96 -23.03 -12.66
C LEU A 521 -7.20 -23.78 -13.15
N THR A 522 -7.92 -24.44 -12.24
CA THR A 522 -9.16 -25.15 -12.58
C THR A 522 -10.22 -24.20 -13.12
N ILE A 523 -10.33 -23.00 -12.54
CA ILE A 523 -11.27 -21.98 -13.02
C ILE A 523 -10.79 -21.40 -14.36
N ASP A 524 -9.50 -21.10 -14.49
CA ASP A 524 -8.93 -20.56 -15.72
C ASP A 524 -9.13 -21.49 -16.91
N ALA A 525 -8.94 -22.80 -16.71
CA ALA A 525 -9.13 -23.83 -17.73
C ALA A 525 -10.58 -23.91 -18.27
N LEU A 526 -11.58 -23.43 -17.51
CA LEU A 526 -12.96 -23.32 -18.01
C LEU A 526 -13.06 -22.34 -19.18
N ALA A 527 -12.13 -21.38 -19.30
CA ALA A 527 -12.09 -20.43 -20.40
C ALA A 527 -11.53 -21.03 -21.69
N ASP A 528 -10.90 -22.21 -21.67
CA ASP A 528 -10.16 -22.73 -22.83
C ASP A 528 -11.05 -22.96 -24.07
N PRO A 529 -12.25 -23.58 -23.98
CA PRO A 529 -13.15 -23.66 -25.12
C PRO A 529 -13.52 -22.28 -25.67
N LEU A 530 -13.62 -21.26 -24.81
CA LEU A 530 -13.97 -19.89 -25.21
C LEU A 530 -12.80 -19.19 -25.91
N ARG A 531 -11.57 -19.38 -25.41
CA ARG A 531 -10.33 -18.86 -26.00
C ARG A 531 -10.09 -19.46 -27.38
N GLU A 532 -10.33 -20.75 -27.55
CA GLU A 532 -10.26 -21.42 -28.86
C GLU A 532 -11.29 -20.86 -29.85
N MET A 533 -12.52 -20.61 -29.38
CA MET A 533 -13.54 -19.95 -30.21
C MET A 533 -13.12 -18.53 -30.60
N ARG A 534 -12.61 -17.74 -29.66
CA ARG A 534 -12.12 -16.38 -29.94
C ARG A 534 -10.98 -16.39 -30.96
N ALA A 535 -9.96 -17.23 -30.75
CA ALA A 535 -8.83 -17.35 -31.67
C ALA A 535 -9.27 -17.79 -33.07
N SER A 536 -10.27 -18.69 -33.15
CA SER A 536 -10.85 -19.11 -34.44
C SER A 536 -11.57 -17.95 -35.15
N THR A 537 -12.32 -17.13 -34.41
CA THR A 537 -12.99 -15.93 -34.93
C THR A 537 -11.97 -14.88 -35.41
N GLU A 538 -10.99 -14.53 -34.58
CA GLU A 538 -9.94 -13.55 -34.89
C GLU A 538 -9.11 -13.98 -36.10
N SER A 539 -8.69 -15.25 -36.16
CA SER A 539 -7.95 -15.79 -37.30
C SER A 539 -8.75 -15.72 -38.61
N LEU A 540 -10.07 -15.93 -38.55
CA LEU A 540 -10.91 -15.85 -39.74
C LEU A 540 -11.09 -14.40 -40.20
N LEU A 541 -11.33 -13.47 -39.26
CA LEU A 541 -11.44 -12.03 -39.53
C LEU A 541 -10.15 -11.44 -40.08
N ALA A 542 -8.98 -11.90 -39.61
CA ALA A 542 -7.69 -11.43 -40.11
C ALA A 542 -7.41 -11.85 -41.56
N VAL A 543 -8.05 -12.93 -42.04
CA VAL A 543 -7.88 -13.47 -43.40
C VAL A 543 -8.99 -13.00 -44.34
N ALA A 544 -10.11 -12.53 -43.79
CA ALA A 544 -11.18 -11.91 -44.56
C ALA A 544 -10.74 -10.54 -45.10
N GLY A 545 -11.02 -10.25 -46.37
CA GLY A 545 -10.81 -8.92 -46.95
C GLY A 545 -11.65 -7.85 -46.24
N SER A 546 -11.38 -6.56 -46.50
CA SER A 546 -12.16 -5.43 -45.95
C SER A 546 -13.66 -5.45 -46.32
N ASP A 547 -14.06 -6.35 -47.22
CA ASP A 547 -15.42 -6.63 -47.67
C ASP A 547 -16.00 -7.96 -47.14
N GLY A 548 -15.31 -8.62 -46.19
CA GLY A 548 -15.72 -9.90 -45.60
C GLY A 548 -15.48 -11.13 -46.47
N SER A 549 -14.80 -10.98 -47.63
CA SER A 549 -14.54 -12.09 -48.55
C SER A 549 -13.35 -12.95 -48.11
N LEU A 550 -13.51 -14.28 -48.16
CA LEU A 550 -12.41 -15.24 -47.94
C LEU A 550 -11.56 -15.36 -49.23
N PRO A 551 -10.22 -15.54 -49.12
CA PRO A 551 -9.38 -15.81 -50.29
C PRO A 551 -9.90 -17.04 -51.02
N ALA A 552 -10.28 -16.88 -52.30
CA ALA A 552 -10.91 -17.94 -53.07
C ALA A 552 -10.14 -19.26 -52.98
N ALA A 553 -10.77 -20.28 -52.39
CA ALA A 553 -10.32 -21.65 -52.55
C ALA A 553 -10.30 -21.94 -54.05
N ARG A 554 -9.12 -22.22 -54.61
CA ARG A 554 -8.93 -22.54 -56.02
C ARG A 554 -9.73 -23.80 -56.36
N GLY A 555 -10.97 -23.64 -56.85
CA GLY A 555 -11.73 -24.74 -57.44
C GLY A 555 -13.24 -24.52 -57.54
N ARG A 556 -13.68 -24.09 -58.74
CA ARG A 556 -15.01 -24.30 -59.35
C ARG A 556 -16.25 -23.71 -58.64
N ALA A 557 -16.78 -22.59 -59.16
CA ALA A 557 -17.94 -22.54 -60.08
C ALA A 557 -18.67 -21.18 -60.05
N ASP A 558 -19.07 -20.75 -61.25
CA ASP A 558 -20.08 -19.76 -61.69
C ASP A 558 -20.42 -18.49 -60.90
N ALA A 559 -20.20 -17.37 -61.60
CA ALA A 559 -20.48 -16.01 -61.19
C ALA A 559 -21.89 -15.57 -61.65
N SER A 560 -22.93 -15.78 -60.83
CA SER A 560 -24.20 -15.04 -61.00
C SER A 560 -25.14 -14.96 -59.77
N SER A 561 -24.63 -14.99 -58.52
CA SER A 561 -25.48 -14.76 -57.32
C SER A 561 -24.76 -14.05 -56.15
N ALA A 562 -23.80 -13.18 -56.44
CA ALA A 562 -22.69 -12.93 -55.52
C ALA A 562 -22.84 -11.77 -54.51
N ALA A 563 -24.01 -11.14 -54.30
CA ALA A 563 -24.09 -10.01 -53.34
C ALA A 563 -24.64 -10.39 -51.95
N SER A 564 -25.55 -11.36 -51.86
CA SER A 564 -26.13 -11.83 -50.60
C SER A 564 -25.54 -13.14 -50.06
N GLY A 565 -24.67 -13.80 -50.85
CA GLY A 565 -24.02 -15.08 -50.49
C GLY A 565 -22.60 -14.95 -49.91
N ARG A 566 -22.01 -13.75 -49.87
CA ARG A 566 -20.59 -13.55 -49.52
C ARG A 566 -20.30 -13.54 -48.01
N GLU A 567 -21.20 -12.98 -47.20
CA GLU A 567 -21.07 -13.01 -45.73
C GLU A 567 -21.55 -14.34 -45.11
N GLY A 568 -22.47 -15.03 -45.79
CA GLY A 568 -22.96 -16.36 -45.37
C GLY A 568 -21.89 -17.45 -45.42
N ASP A 569 -20.93 -17.35 -46.36
CA ASP A 569 -19.76 -18.24 -46.45
C ASP A 569 -18.84 -18.11 -45.24
N LEU A 570 -18.64 -16.87 -44.74
CA LEU A 570 -17.78 -16.63 -43.60
C LEU A 570 -18.38 -17.19 -42.30
N LEU A 571 -19.70 -17.02 -42.10
CA LEU A 571 -20.40 -17.62 -40.96
C LEU A 571 -20.44 -19.15 -41.04
N ALA A 572 -20.56 -19.73 -42.24
CA ALA A 572 -20.53 -21.18 -42.43
C ALA A 572 -19.15 -21.79 -42.12
N VAL A 573 -18.07 -21.16 -42.58
CA VAL A 573 -16.69 -21.56 -42.26
C VAL A 573 -16.40 -21.38 -40.76
N LEU A 574 -16.87 -20.28 -40.16
CA LEU A 574 -16.76 -20.06 -38.73
C LEU A 574 -17.50 -21.15 -37.94
N ALA A 575 -18.74 -21.47 -38.32
CA ALA A 575 -19.55 -22.50 -37.67
C ALA A 575 -18.86 -23.88 -37.65
N GLU A 576 -18.13 -24.24 -38.70
CA GLU A 576 -17.34 -25.47 -38.74
C GLU A 576 -16.20 -25.44 -37.71
N ARG A 577 -15.42 -24.35 -37.65
CA ARG A 577 -14.31 -24.18 -36.70
C ARG A 577 -14.77 -24.13 -35.25
N LEU A 578 -15.92 -23.52 -34.99
CA LEU A 578 -16.48 -23.38 -33.64
C LEU A 578 -17.12 -24.67 -33.12
N ARG A 579 -17.43 -25.67 -33.96
CA ARG A 579 -18.28 -26.82 -33.57
C ARG A 579 -17.75 -27.60 -32.37
N ALA A 580 -16.46 -27.97 -32.39
CA ALA A 580 -15.84 -28.75 -31.32
C ALA A 580 -15.75 -27.99 -29.99
N PRO A 581 -15.18 -26.77 -29.91
CA PRO A 581 -15.15 -26.02 -28.66
C PRO A 581 -16.55 -25.60 -28.19
N ALA A 582 -17.49 -25.30 -29.09
CA ALA A 582 -18.89 -25.01 -28.74
C ALA A 582 -19.59 -26.22 -28.08
N ASN A 583 -19.31 -27.45 -28.53
CA ASN A 583 -19.82 -28.66 -27.89
C ASN A 583 -19.27 -28.79 -26.46
N ARG A 584 -17.96 -28.62 -26.26
CA ARG A 584 -17.36 -28.67 -24.92
C ARG A 584 -17.93 -27.62 -23.97
N PHE A 585 -18.13 -26.39 -24.45
CA PHE A 585 -18.79 -25.35 -23.67
C PHE A 585 -20.22 -25.77 -23.28
N ARG A 586 -21.04 -26.22 -24.24
CA ARG A 586 -22.41 -26.67 -23.98
C ARG A 586 -22.48 -27.84 -23.01
N ASP A 587 -21.57 -28.81 -23.13
CA ASP A 587 -21.52 -29.97 -22.23
C ASP A 587 -21.13 -29.55 -20.82
N GLY A 588 -20.17 -28.64 -20.66
CA GLY A 588 -19.84 -28.07 -19.35
C GLY A 588 -20.99 -27.27 -18.72
N VAL A 589 -21.78 -26.55 -19.53
CA VAL A 589 -23.01 -25.87 -19.03
C VAL A 589 -24.05 -26.89 -18.56
N ARG A 590 -24.26 -27.99 -19.30
CA ARG A 590 -25.19 -29.06 -18.88
C ARG A 590 -24.71 -29.79 -17.63
N ALA A 591 -23.40 -29.94 -17.47
CA ALA A 591 -22.80 -30.59 -16.32
C ALA A 591 -22.69 -29.68 -15.08
N GLY A 592 -23.07 -28.40 -15.19
CA GLY A 592 -22.97 -27.42 -14.10
C GLY A 592 -21.52 -26.99 -13.81
N SER A 593 -20.56 -27.26 -14.70
CA SER A 593 -19.13 -26.94 -14.49
C SER A 593 -18.84 -25.44 -14.46
N TYR A 594 -19.75 -24.62 -14.98
CA TYR A 594 -19.64 -23.16 -15.00
C TYR A 594 -20.44 -22.47 -13.90
N ASP A 595 -21.30 -23.20 -13.17
CA ASP A 595 -22.25 -22.63 -12.19
C ASP A 595 -21.54 -21.84 -11.07
N GLY A 596 -20.30 -22.24 -10.77
CA GLY A 596 -19.46 -21.56 -9.80
C GLY A 596 -18.87 -20.22 -10.27
N HIS A 597 -18.61 -20.06 -11.57
CA HIS A 597 -17.59 -19.12 -12.05
C HIS A 597 -18.02 -18.24 -13.22
N LEU A 598 -19.01 -18.66 -14.00
CA LEU A 598 -19.57 -17.87 -15.10
C LEU A 598 -20.95 -17.35 -14.69
N ARG A 599 -21.17 -16.04 -14.81
CA ARG A 599 -22.49 -15.48 -14.46
C ARG A 599 -23.56 -16.06 -15.37
N ALA A 600 -24.73 -16.38 -14.79
CA ALA A 600 -25.86 -16.92 -15.55
C ALA A 600 -26.27 -16.02 -16.73
N GLY A 601 -26.24 -14.69 -16.56
CA GLY A 601 -26.51 -13.74 -17.64
C GLY A 601 -25.48 -13.80 -18.78
N THR A 602 -24.19 -13.90 -18.43
CA THR A 602 -23.09 -14.06 -19.38
C THR A 602 -23.20 -15.38 -20.14
N ALA A 603 -23.43 -16.49 -19.42
CA ALA A 603 -23.65 -17.81 -20.01
C ALA A 603 -24.88 -17.85 -20.94
N ALA A 604 -25.98 -17.22 -20.53
CA ALA A 604 -27.21 -17.14 -21.32
C ALA A 604 -27.00 -16.30 -22.60
N ARG A 605 -26.36 -15.13 -22.51
CA ARG A 605 -26.05 -14.29 -23.67
C ARG A 605 -25.12 -15.01 -24.65
N LEU A 606 -24.02 -15.57 -24.14
CA LEU A 606 -23.07 -16.32 -24.95
C LEU A 606 -23.73 -17.53 -25.62
N GLY A 607 -24.51 -18.31 -24.85
CA GLY A 607 -25.26 -19.45 -25.39
C GLY A 607 -26.30 -19.05 -26.44
N ALA A 608 -26.96 -17.90 -26.29
CA ALA A 608 -27.92 -17.39 -27.26
C ALA A 608 -27.24 -17.02 -28.58
N VAL A 609 -26.20 -16.17 -28.54
CA VAL A 609 -25.49 -15.74 -29.74
C VAL A 609 -24.72 -16.89 -30.41
N LEU A 610 -24.15 -17.80 -29.62
CA LEU A 610 -23.41 -18.96 -30.13
C LEU A 610 -24.26 -19.85 -31.05
N ARG A 611 -25.57 -20.01 -30.78
CA ARG A 611 -26.46 -20.81 -31.64
C ARG A 611 -26.55 -20.25 -33.06
N TYR A 612 -26.51 -18.93 -33.20
CA TYR A 612 -26.45 -18.26 -34.50
C TYR A 612 -25.06 -18.35 -35.12
N ALA A 613 -24.00 -18.15 -34.32
CA ALA A 613 -22.61 -18.26 -34.77
C ALA A 613 -22.24 -19.66 -35.29
N VAL A 614 -22.87 -20.73 -34.77
CA VAL A 614 -22.69 -22.11 -35.25
C VAL A 614 -23.75 -22.57 -36.26
N GLY A 615 -24.63 -21.68 -36.72
CA GLY A 615 -25.66 -21.99 -37.72
C GLY A 615 -26.76 -22.95 -37.26
N MET A 616 -27.02 -23.06 -35.95
CA MET A 616 -28.11 -23.88 -35.41
C MET A 616 -29.48 -23.21 -35.50
N THR A 617 -29.53 -21.89 -35.64
CA THR A 617 -30.75 -21.09 -35.69
C THR A 617 -30.70 -20.16 -36.91
N PRO A 618 -31.80 -20.03 -37.68
CA PRO A 618 -31.85 -19.12 -38.83
C PRO A 618 -31.71 -17.65 -38.41
N LEU A 619 -30.95 -16.86 -39.18
CA LEU A 619 -30.62 -15.46 -38.85
C LEU A 619 -31.85 -14.54 -38.79
N GLU A 620 -32.94 -14.91 -39.48
CA GLU A 620 -34.20 -14.16 -39.47
C GLU A 620 -34.80 -14.04 -38.07
N MET A 621 -34.49 -14.99 -37.18
CA MET A 621 -34.94 -14.99 -35.79
C MET A 621 -34.10 -14.10 -34.87
N TYR A 622 -32.91 -13.67 -35.31
CA TYR A 622 -31.95 -12.94 -34.48
C TYR A 622 -32.53 -11.63 -33.93
N GLN A 623 -33.32 -10.91 -34.74
CA GLN A 623 -33.96 -9.67 -34.31
C GLN A 623 -35.02 -9.89 -33.23
N ALA A 624 -35.76 -11.00 -33.30
CA ALA A 624 -36.74 -11.34 -32.29
C ALA A 624 -36.09 -11.76 -30.96
N ASP A 625 -34.97 -12.50 -31.02
CA ASP A 625 -34.30 -13.05 -29.84
C ASP A 625 -33.33 -12.07 -29.17
N ILE A 626 -32.58 -11.29 -29.95
CA ILE A 626 -31.46 -10.44 -29.50
C ILE A 626 -31.76 -8.94 -29.65
N GLY A 627 -32.78 -8.58 -30.45
CA GLY A 627 -33.19 -7.18 -30.64
C GLY A 627 -32.36 -6.39 -31.67
N LYS A 628 -31.44 -7.05 -32.38
CA LYS A 628 -30.61 -6.46 -33.46
C LYS A 628 -30.87 -7.15 -34.80
N VAL A 629 -30.59 -6.47 -35.91
CA VAL A 629 -30.75 -7.07 -37.26
C VAL A 629 -29.79 -8.26 -37.41
N GLY A 630 -30.31 -9.39 -37.89
CA GLY A 630 -29.56 -10.65 -38.05
C GLY A 630 -28.60 -10.66 -39.24
N LEU A 631 -27.61 -9.77 -39.25
CA LEU A 631 -26.52 -9.77 -40.23
C LEU A 631 -25.35 -10.62 -39.71
N PRO A 632 -24.63 -11.38 -40.56
CA PRO A 632 -23.47 -12.18 -40.14
C PRO A 632 -22.42 -11.38 -39.38
N SER A 633 -22.11 -10.15 -39.82
CA SER A 633 -21.18 -9.24 -39.14
C SER A 633 -21.64 -8.89 -37.72
N VAL A 634 -22.92 -8.53 -37.56
CA VAL A 634 -23.52 -8.23 -36.25
C VAL A 634 -23.46 -9.44 -35.31
N VAL A 635 -23.73 -10.65 -35.82
CA VAL A 635 -23.64 -11.88 -35.02
C VAL A 635 -22.21 -12.13 -34.55
N ILE A 636 -21.22 -11.92 -35.42
CA ILE A 636 -19.80 -12.11 -35.10
C ILE A 636 -19.33 -11.10 -34.06
N ASP A 637 -19.74 -9.83 -34.19
CA ASP A 637 -19.41 -8.78 -33.22
C ASP A 637 -20.01 -9.10 -31.84
N ASP A 638 -21.31 -9.41 -31.79
CA ASP A 638 -21.99 -9.77 -30.54
C ASP A 638 -21.42 -11.06 -29.91
N PHE A 639 -21.01 -12.02 -30.75
CA PHE A 639 -20.37 -13.24 -30.30
C PHE A 639 -19.01 -12.95 -29.68
N THR A 640 -18.21 -12.12 -30.34
CA THR A 640 -16.88 -11.71 -29.87
C THR A 640 -16.99 -10.94 -28.56
N ASP A 641 -17.94 -10.03 -28.44
CA ASP A 641 -18.23 -9.30 -27.19
C ASP A 641 -18.65 -10.25 -26.07
N ALA A 642 -19.56 -11.19 -26.34
CA ALA A 642 -20.00 -12.17 -25.34
C ALA A 642 -18.87 -13.10 -24.91
N LEU A 643 -18.01 -13.52 -25.85
CA LEU A 643 -16.80 -14.31 -25.57
C LEU A 643 -15.83 -13.54 -24.69
N ASN A 644 -15.55 -12.28 -25.01
CA ASN A 644 -14.60 -11.46 -24.24
C ASN A 644 -15.03 -11.29 -22.79
N ILE A 645 -16.31 -11.01 -22.54
CA ILE A 645 -16.86 -10.93 -21.19
C ILE A 645 -16.74 -12.28 -20.46
N ALA A 646 -17.09 -13.39 -21.11
CA ALA A 646 -17.03 -14.71 -20.51
C ALA A 646 -15.59 -15.16 -20.20
N ILE A 647 -14.65 -14.92 -21.12
CA ILE A 647 -13.23 -15.18 -20.92
C ILE A 647 -12.69 -14.32 -19.77
N ASP A 648 -13.10 -13.05 -19.68
CA ASP A 648 -12.66 -12.18 -18.60
C ASP A 648 -13.15 -12.66 -17.22
N GLU A 649 -14.41 -13.10 -17.11
CA GLU A 649 -14.97 -13.66 -15.86
C GLU A 649 -14.23 -14.92 -15.39
N LEU A 650 -13.77 -15.76 -16.32
CA LEU A 650 -13.11 -17.05 -16.01
C LEU A 650 -11.58 -16.94 -15.87
N THR A 651 -10.95 -15.96 -16.49
CA THR A 651 -9.49 -15.86 -16.49
C THR A 651 -8.94 -15.59 -15.09
N ARG A 652 -7.95 -16.37 -14.67
CA ARG A 652 -7.21 -16.19 -13.42
C ARG A 652 -5.73 -15.93 -13.72
N PRO A 653 -5.28 -14.67 -13.71
CA PRO A 653 -3.85 -14.41 -13.76
C PRO A 653 -3.27 -14.82 -12.40
N VAL A 654 -2.38 -15.80 -12.41
CA VAL A 654 -1.88 -16.42 -11.18
C VAL A 654 -0.83 -15.56 -10.47
N ASP A 655 0.09 -14.96 -11.23
CA ASP A 655 1.19 -14.15 -10.68
C ASP A 655 0.79 -12.68 -10.42
N THR A 656 -0.20 -12.19 -11.14
CA THR A 656 -0.70 -10.80 -11.05
C THR A 656 -2.15 -10.80 -10.59
N ILE A 657 -2.62 -9.74 -9.93
CA ILE A 657 -4.03 -9.64 -9.55
C ILE A 657 -4.71 -8.54 -10.39
N LYS A 658 -5.81 -8.87 -11.10
CA LYS A 658 -6.52 -7.98 -12.03
C LYS A 658 -6.88 -6.60 -11.43
N HIS A 659 -7.18 -6.55 -10.12
CA HIS A 659 -7.66 -5.35 -9.43
C HIS A 659 -7.07 -5.17 -8.03
N GLN A 660 -5.73 -5.22 -7.89
CA GLN A 660 -5.12 -4.82 -6.61
C GLN A 660 -5.04 -3.31 -6.48
N ALA A 661 -5.71 -2.78 -5.46
CA ALA A 661 -5.50 -1.42 -5.00
C ALA A 661 -4.21 -1.26 -4.16
N LYS A 662 -3.44 -2.33 -3.87
CA LYS A 662 -2.16 -2.24 -3.11
C LYS A 662 -1.19 -1.22 -3.72
N THR A 663 -1.12 -1.14 -5.04
CA THR A 663 -0.27 -0.18 -5.79
C THR A 663 -0.87 1.22 -5.90
N VAL A 664 -2.17 1.37 -5.59
CA VAL A 664 -2.92 2.64 -5.55
C VAL A 664 -3.37 2.89 -4.10
N THR A 665 -2.45 2.82 -3.13
CA THR A 665 -2.77 3.18 -1.76
C THR A 665 -2.30 4.60 -1.47
N VAL A 666 -3.24 5.54 -1.60
CA VAL A 666 -3.24 6.71 -0.70
C VAL A 666 -3.58 6.12 0.67
N GLY A 667 -2.57 5.65 1.42
CA GLY A 667 -2.77 5.17 2.79
C GLY A 667 -3.58 6.20 3.57
N ILE A 668 -4.42 5.78 4.53
CA ILE A 668 -5.45 6.63 5.14
C ILE A 668 -4.84 7.98 5.54
N SER A 669 -5.01 8.99 4.70
CA SER A 669 -4.22 10.21 4.78
C SER A 669 -4.88 11.13 5.78
N ARG A 670 -4.56 10.99 7.07
CA ARG A 670 -4.73 12.11 8.00
C ARG A 670 -3.58 13.09 7.71
N ALA A 671 -3.69 13.81 6.58
CA ALA A 671 -2.71 14.79 6.11
C ALA A 671 -2.44 15.89 7.15
N ASP A 672 -3.40 16.08 8.07
CA ASP A 672 -3.33 17.03 9.18
C ASP A 672 -2.14 16.79 10.12
N GLU A 673 -1.67 15.55 10.30
CA GLU A 673 -0.67 15.24 11.33
C GLU A 673 0.72 15.78 10.97
N THR A 674 1.15 15.73 9.70
CA THR A 674 2.42 16.33 9.29
C THR A 674 2.41 17.86 9.36
N LEU A 675 1.22 18.48 9.35
CA LEU A 675 1.10 19.92 9.54
C LEU A 675 1.24 20.30 11.02
N LEU A 676 1.12 19.35 11.96
CA LEU A 676 1.32 19.61 13.38
C LEU A 676 2.79 19.86 13.74
N ASP A 677 3.73 19.43 12.90
CA ASP A 677 5.17 19.68 13.09
C ASP A 677 5.56 21.15 12.76
N SER A 678 4.64 21.93 12.17
CA SER A 678 4.85 23.35 11.89
C SER A 678 4.96 24.18 13.18
N MET A 679 5.91 25.11 13.23
CA MET A 679 6.12 26.00 14.37
C MET A 679 4.87 26.86 14.65
N LEU A 680 4.28 27.48 13.63
CA LEU A 680 3.10 28.31 13.79
C LEU A 680 1.85 27.50 14.15
N VAL A 681 1.74 26.26 13.67
CA VAL A 681 0.65 25.36 14.08
C VAL A 681 0.80 24.96 15.55
N ALA A 682 2.00 24.55 15.98
CA ALA A 682 2.28 24.25 17.37
C ALA A 682 2.00 25.46 18.28
N ALA A 683 2.46 26.66 17.90
CA ALA A 683 2.22 27.89 18.65
C ALA A 683 0.74 28.24 18.76
N ALA A 684 -0.07 27.99 17.72
CA ALA A 684 -1.52 28.19 17.77
C ALA A 684 -2.21 27.22 18.75
N LEU A 685 -1.78 25.96 18.77
CA LEU A 685 -2.30 24.94 19.69
C LEU A 685 -1.87 25.22 21.14
N GLU A 686 -0.62 25.64 21.37
CA GLU A 686 -0.12 26.06 22.68
C GLU A 686 -0.84 27.31 23.21
N ALA A 687 -1.25 28.23 22.31
CA ALA A 687 -2.13 29.36 22.63
C ALA A 687 -3.58 28.94 22.99
N GLY A 688 -3.88 27.63 22.94
CA GLY A 688 -5.15 27.04 23.33
C GLY A 688 -6.18 26.91 22.19
N ALA A 689 -5.79 27.09 20.93
CA ALA A 689 -6.69 26.85 19.80
C ALA A 689 -7.06 25.35 19.74
N PRO A 690 -8.37 24.98 19.66
CA PRO A 690 -8.76 23.58 19.60
C PRO A 690 -8.42 22.99 18.22
N ARG A 691 -7.77 21.82 18.20
CA ARG A 691 -7.36 21.15 16.95
C ARG A 691 -8.55 20.94 16.00
N ASP A 692 -9.70 20.55 16.52
CA ASP A 692 -10.93 20.30 15.77
C ASP A 692 -11.59 21.58 15.22
N ARG A 693 -11.07 22.76 15.59
CA ARG A 693 -11.56 24.07 15.12
C ARG A 693 -10.60 24.80 14.20
N LEU A 694 -9.43 24.24 13.92
CA LEU A 694 -8.53 24.76 12.90
C LEU A 694 -8.82 24.02 11.59
N SER A 695 -9.24 24.76 10.57
CA SER A 695 -9.49 24.15 9.25
C SER A 695 -8.18 23.66 8.63
N TYR A 696 -8.25 22.63 7.79
CA TYR A 696 -7.08 22.14 7.05
C TYR A 696 -6.39 23.24 6.23
N ALA A 697 -7.18 24.13 5.62
CA ALA A 697 -6.66 25.30 4.90
C ALA A 697 -5.89 26.27 5.82
N ALA A 698 -6.37 26.48 7.05
CA ALA A 698 -5.65 27.28 8.03
C ALA A 698 -4.32 26.62 8.44
N LEU A 699 -4.33 25.31 8.73
CA LEU A 699 -3.12 24.56 9.08
C LEU A 699 -2.07 24.61 7.97
N ARG A 700 -2.48 24.41 6.71
CA ARG A 700 -1.59 24.57 5.55
C ARG A 700 -1.04 25.98 5.40
N THR A 701 -1.88 27.00 5.60
CA THR A 701 -1.46 28.40 5.46
C THR A 701 -0.44 28.76 6.55
N LEU A 702 -0.65 28.29 7.78
CA LEU A 702 0.31 28.47 8.88
C LEU A 702 1.64 27.80 8.54
N ALA A 703 1.61 26.54 8.10
CA ALA A 703 2.82 25.83 7.72
C ALA A 703 3.55 26.48 6.53
N ALA A 704 2.82 27.08 5.58
CA ALA A 704 3.42 27.83 4.47
C ALA A 704 4.02 29.17 4.91
N LEU A 705 3.52 29.77 6.00
CA LEU A 705 4.02 31.02 6.55
C LEU A 705 5.22 30.84 7.50
N ASP A 706 5.53 29.62 7.95
CA ASP A 706 6.62 29.33 8.89
C ASP A 706 7.96 29.98 8.46
N PRO A 707 8.43 29.84 7.20
CA PRO A 707 9.70 30.42 6.79
C PRO A 707 9.74 31.95 6.87
N ALA A 708 8.58 32.61 6.82
CA ALA A 708 8.47 34.06 6.92
C ALA A 708 8.57 34.58 8.36
N VAL A 709 8.41 33.72 9.36
CA VAL A 709 8.36 34.10 10.78
C VAL A 709 9.67 33.72 11.46
N ALA A 710 10.39 34.72 11.98
CA ALA A 710 11.63 34.53 12.73
C ALA A 710 11.36 33.98 14.15
N GLU A 711 10.30 34.45 14.81
CA GLU A 711 9.89 33.98 16.14
C GLU A 711 8.43 34.36 16.46
N VAL A 712 7.79 33.57 17.32
CA VAL A 712 6.51 33.90 17.97
C VAL A 712 6.79 34.52 19.34
N THR A 713 6.44 35.79 19.52
CA THR A 713 6.76 36.57 20.74
C THR A 713 5.62 36.59 21.76
N GLY A 714 4.42 36.13 21.39
CA GLY A 714 3.27 36.09 22.28
C GLY A 714 1.99 35.72 21.55
N TRP A 715 0.89 35.63 22.27
CA TRP A 715 -0.40 35.25 21.69
C TRP A 715 -1.58 35.85 22.47
N SER A 716 -2.71 35.99 21.80
CA SER A 716 -3.99 36.40 22.40
C SER A 716 -5.12 35.59 21.80
N ARG A 717 -5.95 34.97 22.64
CA ARG A 717 -7.06 34.15 22.21
C ARG A 717 -8.38 34.80 22.53
N TYR A 718 -9.29 34.79 21.56
CA TYR A 718 -10.59 35.43 21.66
C TYR A 718 -11.72 34.46 21.37
N ARG A 719 -12.84 34.66 22.05
CA ARG A 719 -14.12 34.02 21.79
C ARG A 719 -15.01 35.00 21.03
N ILE A 720 -15.66 34.54 19.97
CA ILE A 720 -16.60 35.35 19.18
C ILE A 720 -18.02 34.89 19.52
N GLU A 721 -18.90 35.86 19.80
CA GLU A 721 -20.32 35.63 19.99
C GLU A 721 -21.10 36.32 18.86
N GLY A 722 -22.12 35.65 18.34
CA GLY A 722 -22.89 36.08 17.17
C GLY A 722 -22.41 35.45 15.86
N GLN A 723 -23.25 35.49 14.83
CA GLN A 723 -22.98 34.82 13.56
C GLN A 723 -22.22 35.75 12.60
N VAL A 724 -21.00 35.37 12.24
CA VAL A 724 -20.16 36.11 11.29
C VAL A 724 -20.65 35.84 9.85
N ALA A 725 -21.73 36.52 9.45
CA ALA A 725 -22.40 36.32 8.16
C ALA A 725 -22.30 37.52 7.19
N SER A 726 -21.92 38.72 7.66
CA SER A 726 -21.83 39.92 6.80
C SER A 726 -20.66 40.85 7.15
N ALA A 727 -20.36 41.77 6.23
CA ALA A 727 -19.24 42.72 6.28
C ALA A 727 -19.28 43.69 7.49
N SER A 728 -20.42 43.82 8.17
CA SER A 728 -20.55 44.64 9.39
C SER A 728 -21.95 44.45 10.01
N GLY A 729 -22.05 43.66 11.08
CA GLY A 729 -23.25 43.56 11.91
C GLY A 729 -23.02 44.21 13.28
N PRO A 730 -23.95 45.00 13.82
CA PRO A 730 -23.81 45.61 15.15
C PRO A 730 -23.85 44.58 16.30
N GLU A 731 -24.22 43.33 16.03
CA GLU A 731 -24.48 42.29 17.04
C GLU A 731 -23.34 41.30 17.27
N ILE A 732 -22.20 41.42 16.57
CA ILE A 732 -21.08 40.48 16.72
C ILE A 732 -20.06 41.02 17.72
N THR A 733 -19.86 40.28 18.81
CA THR A 733 -18.93 40.64 19.88
C THR A 733 -17.73 39.68 19.93
N ILE A 734 -16.60 40.17 20.43
CA ILE A 734 -15.35 39.45 20.57
C ILE A 734 -14.77 39.72 21.96
N TRP A 735 -14.51 38.65 22.69
CA TRP A 735 -14.08 38.69 24.09
C TRP A 735 -12.73 38.00 24.25
N LEU A 736 -11.80 38.67 24.94
CA LEU A 736 -10.50 38.08 25.25
C LEU A 736 -10.71 36.92 26.22
N THR A 737 -10.21 35.75 25.86
CA THR A 737 -10.30 34.52 26.67
C THR A 737 -9.00 34.29 27.43
N ASP A 738 -7.87 34.41 26.74
CA ASP A 738 -6.56 34.15 27.33
C ASP A 738 -5.45 34.88 26.54
N ARG A 739 -4.26 35.03 27.13
CA ARG A 739 -3.09 35.69 26.52
C ARG A 739 -1.77 35.23 27.14
N GLY A 740 -0.72 35.22 26.34
CA GLY A 740 0.63 34.84 26.76
C GLY A 740 1.74 35.64 26.08
N GLY A 741 2.95 35.58 26.66
CA GLY A 741 4.13 36.28 26.16
C GLY A 741 3.98 37.81 26.16
N THR A 742 4.41 38.48 25.09
CA THR A 742 4.37 39.94 24.96
C THR A 742 2.95 40.55 25.00
N ALA A 743 1.90 39.73 24.92
CA ALA A 743 0.51 40.16 25.02
C ALA A 743 0.03 40.40 26.46
N LEU A 744 0.74 39.89 27.48
CA LEU A 744 0.38 40.07 28.90
C LEU A 744 0.34 41.54 29.32
N GLY A 745 1.24 42.36 28.77
CA GLY A 745 1.33 43.80 29.05
C GLY A 745 0.48 44.69 28.14
N VAL A 746 -0.35 44.13 27.27
CA VAL A 746 -1.13 44.89 26.27
C VAL A 746 -2.58 45.03 26.72
N GLU A 747 -3.08 46.26 26.77
CA GLU A 747 -4.49 46.53 27.07
C GLU A 747 -5.35 46.28 25.82
N SER A 748 -6.21 45.25 25.85
CA SER A 748 -7.04 44.90 24.69
C SER A 748 -8.25 45.82 24.62
N ARG A 749 -8.42 46.53 23.49
CA ARG A 749 -9.61 47.37 23.20
C ARG A 749 -10.94 46.61 23.38
N THR A 750 -10.93 45.30 23.20
CA THR A 750 -12.12 44.45 23.36
C THR A 750 -12.67 44.44 24.78
N VAL A 751 -11.89 44.85 25.78
CA VAL A 751 -12.33 44.97 27.18
C VAL A 751 -13.29 46.15 27.36
N THR A 752 -13.07 47.26 26.66
CA THR A 752 -13.91 48.46 26.75
C THR A 752 -14.93 48.58 25.61
N ASN A 753 -14.66 47.96 24.46
CA ASN A 753 -15.57 47.89 23.33
C ASN A 753 -15.47 46.50 22.66
N PRO A 754 -16.39 45.57 22.99
CA PRO A 754 -16.32 44.19 22.54
C PRO A 754 -16.75 44.01 21.08
N GLN A 755 -16.95 45.05 20.28
CA GLN A 755 -17.42 44.88 18.90
C GLN A 755 -16.33 44.36 17.96
N LEU A 756 -16.64 43.30 17.21
CA LEU A 756 -15.73 42.70 16.23
C LEU A 756 -15.63 43.61 14.98
N ARG A 757 -14.47 44.24 14.76
CA ARG A 757 -14.22 45.17 13.64
C ARG A 757 -12.78 45.10 13.13
N GLY A 758 -12.54 45.58 11.91
CA GLY A 758 -11.21 45.73 11.32
C GLY A 758 -10.61 44.42 10.81
N SER A 759 -9.28 44.27 10.92
CA SER A 759 -8.55 43.07 10.47
C SER A 759 -9.02 41.77 11.14
N LYS A 760 -9.39 41.82 12.44
CA LYS A 760 -9.96 40.69 13.17
C LYS A 760 -11.31 40.23 12.60
N HIS A 761 -12.17 41.18 12.20
CA HIS A 761 -13.45 40.87 11.56
C HIS A 761 -13.21 40.24 10.18
N ARG A 762 -12.31 40.81 9.38
CA ARG A 762 -11.98 40.27 8.05
C ARG A 762 -11.50 38.82 8.12
N ALA A 763 -10.55 38.51 9.01
CA ALA A 763 -10.05 37.15 9.20
C ALA A 763 -11.18 36.17 9.59
N ALA A 764 -12.06 36.59 10.50
CA ALA A 764 -13.18 35.78 10.95
C ALA A 764 -14.25 35.58 9.86
N TYR A 765 -14.48 36.59 9.01
CA TYR A 765 -15.46 36.54 7.91
C TYR A 765 -14.97 35.72 6.72
N GLU A 766 -13.73 35.97 6.28
CA GLU A 766 -13.09 35.23 5.17
C GLU A 766 -12.75 33.79 5.58
N ARG A 767 -12.62 33.52 6.89
CA ARG A 767 -12.21 32.22 7.46
C ARG A 767 -10.83 31.79 6.98
N GLU A 768 -10.00 32.78 6.65
CA GLU A 768 -8.63 32.62 6.20
C GLU A 768 -7.66 33.19 7.23
N VAL A 769 -6.49 32.57 7.32
CA VAL A 769 -5.37 33.12 8.11
C VAL A 769 -4.91 34.42 7.45
N THR A 770 -4.74 35.48 8.25
CA THR A 770 -4.29 36.78 7.73
C THR A 770 -3.15 37.36 8.53
N VAL A 771 -2.16 37.91 7.83
CA VAL A 771 -1.05 38.68 8.40
C VAL A 771 -1.46 40.15 8.43
N ALA A 772 -1.26 40.82 9.56
CA ALA A 772 -1.60 42.23 9.71
C ALA A 772 -0.66 42.96 10.68
N ARG A 773 -0.70 44.29 10.66
CA ARG A 773 -0.09 45.15 11.69
C ARG A 773 -1.17 45.64 12.65
N GLY A 774 -0.96 45.43 13.94
CA GLY A 774 -1.79 45.97 15.02
C GLY A 774 -1.66 47.48 15.13
N SER A 775 -2.62 48.11 15.81
CA SER A 775 -2.60 49.56 16.09
C SER A 775 -1.43 50.00 16.98
N ASP A 776 -0.79 49.05 17.65
CA ASP A 776 0.41 49.20 18.47
C ASP A 776 1.71 49.00 17.65
N GLY A 777 1.61 48.88 16.33
CA GLY A 777 2.75 48.69 15.42
C GLY A 777 3.26 47.25 15.35
N ARG A 778 2.74 46.31 16.16
CA ARG A 778 3.20 44.92 16.19
C ARG A 778 2.61 44.11 15.04
N THR A 779 3.36 43.13 14.56
CA THR A 779 2.93 42.23 13.49
C THR A 779 2.25 40.99 14.07
N VAL A 780 1.08 40.65 13.53
CA VAL A 780 0.21 39.59 14.07
C VAL A 780 -0.35 38.70 12.96
N LEU A 781 -0.44 37.40 13.24
CA LEU A 781 -1.25 36.46 12.45
C LEU A 781 -2.61 36.28 13.13
N HIS A 782 -3.69 36.48 12.38
CA HIS A 782 -5.05 36.14 12.82
C HIS A 782 -5.41 34.75 12.32
N ILE A 783 -5.79 33.87 13.24
CA ILE A 783 -6.10 32.46 12.99
C ILE A 783 -7.55 32.21 13.39
N PRO A 784 -8.48 32.07 12.43
CA PRO A 784 -9.89 31.84 12.73
C PRO A 784 -10.13 30.41 13.25
N GLU A 785 -10.85 30.29 14.38
CA GLU A 785 -11.31 29.02 14.94
C GLU A 785 -12.75 28.75 14.46
N THR A 786 -12.92 27.81 13.52
CA THR A 786 -14.19 27.53 12.85
C THR A 786 -14.86 26.26 13.36
N LYS A 787 -16.18 26.30 13.56
CA LYS A 787 -17.03 25.15 13.85
C LYS A 787 -18.30 25.22 13.01
N ASP A 788 -18.69 24.12 12.37
CA ASP A 788 -19.90 24.02 11.54
C ASP A 788 -19.99 25.13 10.47
N GLY A 789 -18.85 25.50 9.88
CA GLY A 789 -18.77 26.57 8.89
C GLY A 789 -18.94 27.99 9.46
N THR A 790 -18.79 28.19 10.77
CA THR A 790 -18.86 29.51 11.41
C THR A 790 -17.63 29.76 12.29
N THR A 791 -17.12 30.99 12.30
CA THR A 791 -15.97 31.35 13.15
C THR A 791 -16.44 31.61 14.58
N THR A 792 -16.03 30.75 15.51
CA THR A 792 -16.43 30.78 16.93
C THR A 792 -15.35 31.37 17.84
N GLY A 793 -14.13 31.49 17.34
CA GLY A 793 -13.00 32.05 18.07
C GLY A 793 -11.95 32.61 17.12
N LEU A 794 -10.98 33.33 17.68
CA LEU A 794 -9.88 33.90 16.93
C LEU A 794 -8.62 33.83 17.79
N THR A 795 -7.61 33.12 17.31
CA THR A 795 -6.28 33.08 17.93
C THR A 795 -5.36 34.04 17.20
N LEU A 796 -4.66 34.90 17.95
CA LEU A 796 -3.66 35.82 17.42
C LEU A 796 -2.28 35.37 17.87
N LEU A 797 -1.37 35.20 16.93
CA LEU A 797 0.06 35.03 17.21
C LEU A 797 0.77 36.35 16.93
N HIS A 798 1.49 36.87 17.92
CA HIS A 798 2.39 38.00 17.76
C HIS A 798 3.72 37.47 17.27
N CYS A 799 4.16 37.91 16.09
CA CYS A 799 5.28 37.31 15.39
C CYS A 799 6.25 38.38 14.94
N ARG A 800 7.55 38.10 14.98
CA ARG A 800 8.56 38.89 14.28
C ARG A 800 8.84 38.20 12.96
N PHE A 801 8.70 38.93 11.86
CA PHE A 801 8.98 38.40 10.52
C PHE A 801 10.46 38.54 10.19
N VAL A 802 10.98 37.64 9.37
CA VAL A 802 12.30 37.79 8.74
C VAL A 802 12.24 38.99 7.80
N GLU A 803 13.30 39.80 7.73
CA GLU A 803 13.31 41.00 6.87
C GLU A 803 13.25 40.62 5.38
N ARG A 804 14.05 39.62 4.96
CA ARG A 804 14.11 39.14 3.58
C ARG A 804 14.26 37.63 3.53
N LEU A 805 13.68 37.01 2.50
CA LEU A 805 13.84 35.60 2.19
C LEU A 805 14.50 35.42 0.82
N ARG A 806 15.19 34.30 0.62
CA ARG A 806 15.62 33.89 -0.73
C ARG A 806 14.40 33.77 -1.64
N ALA A 807 14.53 34.17 -2.90
CA ALA A 807 13.41 34.19 -3.85
C ALA A 807 12.61 32.86 -3.92
N PRO A 808 13.25 31.66 -3.96
CA PRO A 808 12.51 30.40 -3.96
C PRO A 808 11.68 30.15 -2.68
N ALA A 809 12.24 30.50 -1.51
CA ALA A 809 11.51 30.37 -0.24
C ALA A 809 10.34 31.37 -0.17
N MET A 810 10.56 32.61 -0.62
CA MET A 810 9.51 33.63 -0.65
C MET A 810 8.38 33.26 -1.63
N ARG A 811 8.72 32.67 -2.78
CA ARG A 811 7.76 32.12 -3.74
C ARG A 811 6.86 31.08 -3.09
N ALA A 812 7.44 30.09 -2.42
CA ALA A 812 6.70 29.03 -1.73
C ALA A 812 5.74 29.61 -0.67
N VAL A 813 6.21 30.59 0.11
CA VAL A 813 5.38 31.32 1.09
C VAL A 813 4.19 32.00 0.39
N LEU A 814 4.42 32.74 -0.70
CA LEU A 814 3.37 33.48 -1.41
C LEU A 814 2.39 32.58 -2.16
N MET A 815 2.82 31.41 -2.64
CA MET A 815 1.93 30.41 -3.21
C MET A 815 1.01 29.82 -2.14
N GLY A 816 1.56 29.50 -0.97
CA GLY A 816 0.80 28.94 0.15
C GLY A 816 -0.05 29.96 0.93
N TYR A 817 0.24 31.26 0.79
CA TYR A 817 -0.50 32.33 1.46
C TYR A 817 -1.38 33.12 0.49
N ARG A 818 -2.68 32.79 0.50
CA ARG A 818 -3.75 33.47 -0.26
C ARG A 818 -3.48 33.59 -1.78
N GLY A 819 -2.70 32.66 -2.34
CA GLY A 819 -2.36 32.66 -3.77
C GLY A 819 -1.69 33.94 -4.26
N ARG A 820 -1.03 34.69 -3.36
CA ARG A 820 -0.48 36.02 -3.67
C ARG A 820 0.59 35.98 -4.76
N TYR A 821 1.32 34.87 -4.89
CA TYR A 821 2.33 34.72 -5.94
C TYR A 821 1.69 34.85 -7.34
N GLY A 822 0.63 34.09 -7.60
CA GLY A 822 -0.08 34.13 -8.88
C GLY A 822 -0.68 35.52 -9.15
N ALA A 823 -1.35 36.11 -8.15
CA ALA A 823 -1.92 37.45 -8.29
C ALA A 823 -0.86 38.52 -8.59
N LEU A 824 0.33 38.43 -7.99
CA LEU A 824 1.44 39.35 -8.26
C LEU A 824 2.04 39.12 -9.65
N ALA A 825 2.23 37.85 -10.05
CA ALA A 825 2.71 37.52 -11.38
C ALA A 825 1.74 38.02 -12.46
N ASP A 826 0.44 37.87 -12.26
CA ASP A 826 -0.59 38.35 -13.18
C ASP A 826 -0.59 39.89 -13.26
N ALA A 827 -0.54 40.58 -12.11
CA ALA A 827 -0.51 42.04 -12.07
C ALA A 827 0.74 42.64 -12.72
N VAL A 828 1.89 41.98 -12.60
CA VAL A 828 3.12 42.39 -13.29
C VAL A 828 3.01 42.07 -14.79
N THR A 829 2.51 40.88 -15.14
CA THR A 829 2.43 40.46 -16.55
C THR A 829 1.36 41.18 -17.36
N GLU A 830 0.43 41.86 -16.69
CA GLU A 830 -0.50 42.80 -17.32
C GLU A 830 0.24 43.99 -17.96
N THR A 831 1.39 44.40 -17.40
CA THR A 831 2.17 45.54 -17.91
C THR A 831 3.51 45.14 -18.54
N LEU A 832 4.15 44.07 -18.06
CA LEU A 832 5.44 43.56 -18.54
C LEU A 832 5.30 42.18 -19.18
N PRO A 833 6.07 41.84 -20.22
CA PRO A 833 5.98 40.54 -20.90
C PRO A 833 6.45 39.32 -20.07
N TRP A 834 7.12 39.52 -18.93
CA TRP A 834 7.62 38.44 -18.08
C TRP A 834 7.66 38.85 -16.61
N PHE A 835 7.52 37.85 -15.71
CA PHE A 835 7.67 38.04 -14.27
C PHE A 835 9.06 37.61 -13.80
N ARG A 836 9.78 38.52 -13.13
CA ARG A 836 11.12 38.26 -12.58
C ARG A 836 11.02 37.80 -11.13
N ASP A 837 11.10 36.50 -10.92
CA ASP A 837 10.96 35.89 -9.60
C ASP A 837 12.12 36.25 -8.65
N ASP A 838 13.33 36.46 -9.18
CA ASP A 838 14.52 36.81 -8.40
C ASP A 838 14.35 38.10 -7.60
N LEU A 839 13.50 39.02 -8.06
CA LEU A 839 13.20 40.27 -7.36
C LEU A 839 12.42 40.07 -6.06
N LEU A 840 11.75 38.92 -5.87
CA LEU A 840 11.07 38.60 -4.61
C LEU A 840 12.04 38.65 -3.41
N GLY A 841 13.29 38.24 -3.60
CA GLY A 841 14.28 38.27 -2.52
C GLY A 841 14.83 39.65 -2.18
N THR A 842 14.47 40.68 -2.96
CA THR A 842 14.91 42.06 -2.73
C THR A 842 13.96 42.87 -1.85
N LEU A 843 12.74 42.37 -1.66
CA LEU A 843 11.66 43.04 -0.97
C LEU A 843 11.50 42.56 0.47
N ASP A 844 10.92 43.42 1.31
CA ASP A 844 10.58 43.07 2.69
C ASP A 844 9.45 42.02 2.72
N VAL A 845 9.64 40.97 3.53
CA VAL A 845 8.69 39.85 3.63
C VAL A 845 7.32 40.31 4.11
N PHE A 846 7.28 41.20 5.11
CA PHE A 846 6.02 41.69 5.65
C PHE A 846 5.27 42.54 4.62
N ASP A 847 5.98 43.35 3.84
CA ASP A 847 5.40 44.10 2.73
C ASP A 847 4.84 43.18 1.65
N LEU A 848 5.59 42.13 1.27
CA LEU A 848 5.14 41.12 0.31
C LEU A 848 3.87 40.39 0.76
N LEU A 849 3.67 40.20 2.07
CA LEU A 849 2.48 39.55 2.63
C LEU A 849 1.29 40.49 2.81
N THR A 850 1.51 41.80 2.98
CA THR A 850 0.45 42.71 3.45
C THR A 850 0.10 43.85 2.51
N ARG A 851 1.02 44.34 1.66
CA ARG A 851 0.73 45.46 0.75
C ARG A 851 -0.22 45.03 -0.37
N PRO A 852 -1.01 45.94 -0.96
CA PRO A 852 -1.83 45.61 -2.12
C PRO A 852 -0.97 45.14 -3.29
N VAL A 853 -1.44 44.14 -4.03
CA VAL A 853 -0.67 43.48 -5.10
C VAL A 853 -0.22 44.46 -6.19
N TYR A 854 -1.09 45.38 -6.59
CA TYR A 854 -0.76 46.40 -7.60
C TYR A 854 0.37 47.35 -7.14
N VAL A 855 0.46 47.67 -5.85
CA VAL A 855 1.56 48.49 -5.29
C VAL A 855 2.87 47.71 -5.31
N LEU A 856 2.83 46.40 -5.07
CA LEU A 856 4.03 45.56 -5.17
C LEU A 856 4.50 45.43 -6.62
N ALA A 857 3.56 45.33 -7.58
CA ALA A 857 3.89 45.24 -8.99
C ALA A 857 4.67 46.46 -9.52
N GLU A 858 4.49 47.65 -8.94
CA GLU A 858 5.28 48.85 -9.27
C GLU A 858 6.79 48.64 -9.06
N HIS A 859 7.20 47.78 -8.13
CA HIS A 859 8.62 47.45 -7.92
C HIS A 859 9.25 46.77 -9.14
N TRP A 860 8.47 45.97 -9.87
CA TRP A 860 8.91 45.35 -11.13
C TRP A 860 8.97 46.36 -12.27
N LEU A 861 8.09 47.37 -12.26
CA LEU A 861 8.10 48.48 -13.22
C LEU A 861 9.30 49.41 -13.02
N GLY A 862 9.63 49.73 -11.76
CA GLY A 862 10.80 50.56 -11.42
C GLY A 862 12.14 49.87 -11.71
N ALA A 863 12.20 48.55 -11.52
CA ALA A 863 13.39 47.75 -11.85
C ALA A 863 13.56 47.50 -13.36
N ALA A 864 12.57 47.86 -14.19
CA ALA A 864 12.64 47.77 -15.65
C ALA A 864 13.33 48.98 -16.31
N ILE A 865 13.65 50.06 -15.56
CA ILE A 865 14.36 51.24 -16.06
C ILE A 865 15.86 51.11 -15.77
N PRO A 866 16.75 51.02 -16.77
CA PRO A 866 18.18 51.09 -16.55
C PRO A 866 18.57 52.53 -16.12
N PRO A 867 19.50 52.71 -15.15
CA PRO A 867 20.04 54.02 -14.85
C PRO A 867 21.01 54.44 -15.97
N GLY A 868 20.57 55.36 -16.83
CA GLY A 868 21.43 56.03 -17.81
C GLY A 868 20.70 56.40 -19.08
N ASP A 869 20.09 57.58 -19.10
CA ASP A 869 20.08 58.53 -20.23
C ASP A 869 19.26 59.77 -19.82
N GLU A 870 19.96 60.79 -19.30
CA GLU A 870 19.43 62.16 -19.28
C GLU A 870 19.51 62.75 -20.71
N PRO A 871 18.50 63.51 -21.18
CA PRO A 871 18.49 64.05 -22.52
C PRO A 871 19.30 65.34 -22.61
N GLY A 872 20.39 65.30 -23.38
CA GLY A 872 21.06 66.48 -23.92
C GLY A 872 20.50 66.82 -25.32
N GLU A 873 19.90 68.00 -25.41
CA GLU A 873 19.29 68.72 -26.55
C GLU A 873 17.91 68.26 -27.07
#